data_AF-A0A1S1M4C9-F1
#
_entry.id   AF-A0A1S1M4C9-F1
#
_cell.length_a   1.000
_cell.length_b   1.000
_cell.length_c   1.000
_cell.angle_alpha   90.00
_cell.angle_beta   90.00
_cell.angle_gamma   90.00
#
_symmetry.space_group_name_H-M   'P 1'
#
loop_
_entity.id
_entity.type
_entity.pdbx_description
1 polymer ?
#
loop_
_entity_poly.entity_id
_entity_poly.type
_entity_poly.pdbx_seq_one_letter_code
_entity_poly.pdbx_strand_id
1 'polypeptide(L)'
;MDVVEASIADLQAALAAGETTSVALVAEYLRRIAAYDRGGIALNAVPVLDPQAFAAAAESDARRAAGATLGPLDGIPYTAKDSYAAMGLPVAAGSPAFARLIAQRDAFTIAQLRTAGAVLLGLTNMPPMANGGMQRGVYGRAESPYNSDYLTSAFGSGSSNGSGTATAASFGAFGLGEETWSSGRAPASCNALVAYCPSRGVISVRGNWPLVPTMDVVVPHTRSVADLLALLDVIVADDPDQRGDFWRRQKWVEIPPASTLRPKSYSALSDSTADSLRGTRLGVPRMYIGDTTGDRPVQTRPSVVDLWRRIADDLRAAGAEVLEVDFPVVTNYEGAATMLDRGLIPSGYDERELWDLSIWGWEEFLQVNGDPELSHVRDVDGALIFPPPPGALPDQYDRHQLDLEVDLGEYPARAAAGIAELEQIPLIADGIAGLEATRRIDLEAWMDALGLHAVIHPAVADIGRSDADVNPASADTAWRNGTWVANGNLVPRHLGIPSVTVPMGTLDDIGMPVGLTILGRGHDDVRLLRLASAVEATRHRRTAPPRTPALPPIALPAEAAAGGMAPRCVITVEESDLGDGDCAVAITVAVEGMHPVANARLYVDGDELTLTRAGDTFTAATTLRAAASRPRHSVWREAYGSLIVALIRTHDGRTAGAWTTACGIA
;
A
#
# COMPACT_ATOMS: atom_id res chain seq x y z
N MET A 1 1.29 -22.02 11.90
CA MET A 1 0.98 -21.03 12.97
C MET A 1 -0.18 -20.16 12.51
N ASP A 2 -0.89 -19.48 13.42
CA ASP A 2 -1.85 -18.44 12.98
C ASP A 2 -1.07 -17.20 12.51
N VAL A 3 -1.43 -16.66 11.35
CA VAL A 3 -0.79 -15.49 10.74
C VAL A 3 -1.56 -14.20 11.01
N VAL A 4 -2.77 -14.28 11.56
CA VAL A 4 -3.60 -13.10 11.87
C VAL A 4 -2.98 -12.31 13.01
N GLU A 5 -2.72 -11.02 12.75
CA GLU A 5 -2.08 -10.09 13.69
C GLU A 5 -0.67 -10.53 14.16
N ALA A 6 -0.06 -11.56 13.56
CA ALA A 6 1.33 -11.91 13.82
C ALA A 6 2.26 -10.78 13.35
N SER A 7 3.21 -10.40 14.19
CA SER A 7 4.28 -9.45 13.85
C SER A 7 5.36 -10.14 13.02
N ILE A 8 6.21 -9.34 12.35
CA ILE A 8 7.40 -9.85 11.65
C ILE A 8 8.30 -10.64 12.62
N ALA A 9 8.41 -10.17 13.88
CA ALA A 9 9.19 -10.84 14.91
C ALA A 9 8.60 -12.22 15.28
N ASP A 10 7.27 -12.34 15.40
CA ASP A 10 6.60 -13.62 15.67
C ASP A 10 6.82 -14.61 14.52
N LEU A 11 6.69 -14.13 13.28
CA LEU A 11 6.93 -14.95 12.08
C LEU A 11 8.39 -15.45 12.02
N GLN A 12 9.36 -14.56 12.28
CA GLN A 12 10.77 -14.94 12.35
C GLN A 12 11.06 -15.93 13.47
N ALA A 13 10.46 -15.75 14.65
CA ALA A 13 10.62 -16.67 15.76
C ALA A 13 10.08 -18.07 15.42
N ALA A 14 8.90 -18.15 14.80
CA ALA A 14 8.32 -19.41 14.37
C ALA A 14 9.13 -20.11 13.28
N LEU A 15 9.69 -19.35 12.33
CA LEU A 15 10.61 -19.87 11.30
C LEU A 15 11.91 -20.40 11.91
N ALA A 16 12.50 -19.67 12.86
CA ALA A 16 13.73 -20.06 13.54
C ALA A 16 13.55 -21.29 14.44
N ALA A 17 12.38 -21.41 15.08
CA ALA A 17 12.00 -22.56 15.90
C ALA A 17 11.60 -23.80 15.08
N GLY A 18 11.42 -23.66 13.76
CA GLY A 18 10.94 -24.74 12.90
C GLY A 18 9.45 -25.09 13.11
N GLU A 19 8.68 -24.19 13.73
CA GLU A 19 7.22 -24.34 13.93
C GLU A 19 6.44 -24.15 12.62
N THR A 20 7.06 -23.44 11.67
CA THR A 20 6.56 -23.21 10.33
C THR A 20 7.71 -23.11 9.34
N THR A 21 7.41 -23.13 8.06
CA THR A 21 8.34 -22.82 6.96
C THR A 21 7.84 -21.61 6.18
N SER A 22 8.69 -20.97 5.39
CA SER A 22 8.31 -19.86 4.51
C SER A 22 7.29 -20.33 3.48
N VAL A 23 7.43 -21.55 2.94
CA VAL A 23 6.44 -22.17 2.05
C VAL A 23 5.08 -22.30 2.74
N ALA A 24 5.06 -22.71 4.00
CA ALA A 24 3.82 -22.83 4.77
C ALA A 24 3.18 -21.47 5.08
N LEU A 25 3.99 -20.45 5.35
CA LEU A 25 3.50 -19.07 5.50
C LEU A 25 2.86 -18.56 4.20
N VAL A 26 3.48 -18.78 3.04
CA VAL A 26 2.88 -18.45 1.74
C VAL A 26 1.54 -19.17 1.56
N ALA A 27 1.46 -20.47 1.87
CA ALA A 27 0.21 -21.22 1.78
C ALA A 27 -0.88 -20.66 2.71
N GLU A 28 -0.54 -20.25 3.94
CA GLU A 28 -1.48 -19.62 4.87
C GLU A 28 -2.04 -18.30 4.32
N TYR A 29 -1.18 -17.41 3.83
CA TYR A 29 -1.60 -16.14 3.28
C TYR A 29 -2.44 -16.31 2.00
N LEU A 30 -2.01 -17.18 1.07
CA LEU A 30 -2.79 -17.47 -0.14
C LEU A 30 -4.14 -18.10 0.18
N ARG A 31 -4.23 -18.93 1.22
CA ARG A 31 -5.51 -19.50 1.68
C ARG A 31 -6.45 -18.42 2.21
N ARG A 32 -5.93 -17.41 2.94
CA ARG A 32 -6.73 -16.25 3.38
C ARG A 32 -7.19 -15.39 2.21
N ILE A 33 -6.31 -15.14 1.23
CA ILE A 33 -6.64 -14.43 -0.01
C ILE A 33 -7.75 -15.19 -0.77
N ALA A 34 -7.64 -16.52 -0.87
CA ALA A 34 -8.66 -17.36 -1.49
C ALA A 34 -10.02 -17.21 -0.78
N ALA A 35 -10.04 -17.26 0.55
CA ALA A 35 -11.27 -17.25 1.35
C ALA A 35 -11.99 -15.91 1.37
N TYR A 36 -11.25 -14.81 1.46
CA TYR A 36 -11.82 -13.49 1.78
C TYR A 36 -11.66 -12.47 0.65
N ASP A 37 -10.64 -12.62 -0.19
CA ASP A 37 -10.30 -11.62 -1.21
C ASP A 37 -10.90 -11.96 -2.57
N ARG A 38 -10.64 -13.18 -3.06
CA ARG A 38 -11.09 -13.67 -4.36
C ARG A 38 -12.38 -14.50 -4.27
N GLY A 39 -12.60 -15.14 -3.14
CA GLY A 39 -13.83 -15.83 -2.76
C GLY A 39 -14.56 -15.12 -1.61
N GLY A 40 -15.59 -15.78 -1.08
CA GLY A 40 -16.32 -15.32 0.11
C GLY A 40 -16.86 -13.89 -0.01
N ILE A 41 -16.33 -12.98 0.82
CA ILE A 41 -16.77 -11.58 0.89
C ILE A 41 -16.16 -10.67 -0.18
N ALA A 42 -15.29 -11.21 -1.05
CA ALA A 42 -14.73 -10.56 -2.23
C ALA A 42 -14.10 -9.18 -1.98
N LEU A 43 -13.11 -9.11 -1.07
CA LEU A 43 -12.42 -7.86 -0.75
C LEU A 43 -11.61 -7.28 -1.93
N ASN A 44 -11.22 -8.08 -2.92
CA ASN A 44 -10.58 -7.65 -4.16
C ASN A 44 -9.36 -6.73 -3.99
N ALA A 45 -8.55 -7.02 -2.97
CA ALA A 45 -7.35 -6.29 -2.60
C ALA A 45 -6.09 -6.80 -3.33
N VAL A 46 -6.00 -8.09 -3.69
CA VAL A 46 -4.82 -8.71 -4.33
C VAL A 46 -5.18 -9.28 -5.72
N PRO A 47 -5.37 -8.42 -6.73
CA PRO A 47 -5.79 -8.82 -8.07
C PRO A 47 -4.73 -9.60 -8.86
N VAL A 48 -3.45 -9.43 -8.56
CA VAL A 48 -2.34 -10.09 -9.28
C VAL A 48 -1.54 -10.90 -8.26
N LEU A 49 -1.40 -12.21 -8.47
CA LEU A 49 -0.57 -13.08 -7.63
C LEU A 49 0.79 -13.33 -8.29
N ASP A 50 1.85 -13.42 -7.49
CA ASP A 50 3.17 -13.78 -7.97
C ASP A 50 3.26 -15.32 -8.16
N PRO A 51 3.43 -15.82 -9.40
CA PRO A 51 3.61 -17.25 -9.64
C PRO A 51 4.92 -17.80 -9.03
N GLN A 52 5.88 -16.94 -8.67
CA GLN A 52 7.15 -17.34 -8.07
C GLN A 52 7.13 -17.36 -6.54
N ALA A 53 6.03 -16.98 -5.88
CA ALA A 53 5.96 -16.87 -4.42
C ALA A 53 6.43 -18.14 -3.68
N PHE A 54 5.97 -19.32 -4.12
CA PHE A 54 6.40 -20.60 -3.53
C PHE A 54 7.86 -20.95 -3.82
N ALA A 55 8.38 -20.58 -4.99
CA ALA A 55 9.79 -20.81 -5.33
C ALA A 55 10.71 -19.95 -4.45
N ALA A 56 10.41 -18.66 -4.33
CA ALA A 56 11.15 -17.75 -3.46
C ALA A 56 11.11 -18.18 -1.98
N ALA A 57 9.94 -18.66 -1.51
CA ALA A 57 9.81 -19.21 -0.17
C ALA A 57 10.62 -20.49 0.04
N ALA A 58 10.63 -21.41 -0.93
CA ALA A 58 11.43 -22.63 -0.87
C ALA A 58 12.94 -22.34 -0.86
N GLU A 59 13.40 -21.30 -1.58
CA GLU A 59 14.78 -20.84 -1.51
C GLU A 59 15.13 -20.29 -0.12
N SER A 60 14.21 -19.56 0.52
CA SER A 60 14.38 -19.09 1.90
C SER A 60 14.49 -20.25 2.88
N ASP A 61 13.61 -21.25 2.76
CA ASP A 61 13.66 -22.46 3.58
C ASP A 61 14.98 -23.23 3.40
N ALA A 62 15.48 -23.33 2.17
CA ALA A 62 16.78 -23.95 1.89
C ALA A 62 17.95 -23.18 2.51
N ARG A 63 17.95 -21.84 2.43
CA ARG A 63 18.94 -20.99 3.12
C ARG A 63 18.90 -21.20 4.62
N ARG A 64 17.71 -21.26 5.21
CA ARG A 64 17.51 -21.45 6.65
C ARG A 64 18.01 -22.81 7.12
N ALA A 65 17.70 -23.89 6.39
CA ALA A 65 18.22 -25.23 6.67
C ALA A 65 19.76 -25.29 6.58
N ALA A 66 20.37 -24.46 5.72
CA ALA A 66 21.82 -24.34 5.59
C ALA A 66 22.47 -23.38 6.60
N GLY A 67 21.71 -22.73 7.49
CA GLY A 67 22.21 -21.73 8.43
C GLY A 67 22.68 -20.43 7.75
N ALA A 68 22.13 -20.10 6.58
CA ALA A 68 22.52 -19.00 5.72
C ALA A 68 21.40 -17.97 5.49
N THR A 69 20.57 -17.71 6.52
CA THR A 69 19.50 -16.71 6.45
C THR A 69 20.03 -15.31 6.16
N LEU A 70 19.35 -14.55 5.31
CA LEU A 70 19.79 -13.24 4.82
C LEU A 70 19.53 -12.08 5.78
N GLY A 71 18.63 -12.26 6.75
CA GLY A 71 18.29 -11.23 7.72
C GLY A 71 16.86 -11.35 8.24
N PRO A 72 16.33 -10.29 8.88
CA PRO A 72 15.05 -10.30 9.58
C PRO A 72 13.82 -10.41 8.65
N LEU A 73 13.98 -10.22 7.34
CA LEU A 73 12.91 -10.38 6.37
C LEU A 73 13.05 -11.65 5.51
N ASP A 74 14.06 -12.49 5.74
CA ASP A 74 14.25 -13.70 4.94
C ASP A 74 13.08 -14.67 5.18
N GLY A 75 12.31 -14.90 4.12
CA GLY A 75 11.15 -15.78 4.11
C GLY A 75 9.83 -15.14 4.54
N ILE A 76 9.81 -13.82 4.74
CA ILE A 76 8.61 -13.08 5.18
C ILE A 76 7.75 -12.68 3.97
N PRO A 77 6.48 -13.12 3.89
CA PRO A 77 5.60 -12.78 2.77
C PRO A 77 5.04 -11.35 2.84
N TYR A 78 4.95 -10.66 1.70
CA TYR A 78 4.43 -9.29 1.61
C TYR A 78 3.66 -9.03 0.31
N THR A 79 2.96 -7.90 0.24
CA THR A 79 2.29 -7.42 -0.98
C THR A 79 2.78 -6.03 -1.38
N ALA A 80 2.64 -5.66 -2.65
CA ALA A 80 3.02 -4.33 -3.13
C ALA A 80 1.92 -3.73 -4.01
N LYS A 81 1.78 -2.41 -4.05
CA LYS A 81 0.81 -1.74 -4.94
C LYS A 81 1.14 -2.02 -6.41
N ASP A 82 0.12 -2.07 -7.27
CA ASP A 82 0.28 -2.29 -8.72
C ASP A 82 1.06 -1.17 -9.45
N SER A 83 1.40 -0.08 -8.77
CA SER A 83 2.34 0.94 -9.26
C SER A 83 3.81 0.51 -9.18
N TYR A 84 4.13 -0.54 -8.44
CA TYR A 84 5.50 -1.04 -8.29
C TYR A 84 5.85 -2.00 -9.43
N ALA A 85 6.92 -1.71 -10.17
CA ALA A 85 7.48 -2.68 -11.09
C ALA A 85 8.04 -3.89 -10.31
N ALA A 86 7.49 -5.07 -10.57
CA ALA A 86 7.99 -6.34 -10.05
C ALA A 86 8.22 -7.28 -11.23
N MET A 87 9.48 -7.64 -11.48
CA MET A 87 9.90 -8.26 -12.73
C MET A 87 9.05 -9.48 -13.10
N GLY A 88 8.48 -9.48 -14.30
CA GLY A 88 7.64 -10.55 -14.84
C GLY A 88 6.15 -10.45 -14.48
N LEU A 89 5.75 -9.51 -13.62
CA LEU A 89 4.34 -9.22 -13.34
C LEU A 89 3.83 -8.05 -14.20
N PRO A 90 2.51 -7.96 -14.43
CA PRO A 90 1.89 -6.74 -14.94
C PRO A 90 2.24 -5.54 -14.07
N VAL A 91 2.38 -4.37 -14.69
CA VAL A 91 2.59 -3.09 -13.99
C VAL A 91 1.61 -2.07 -14.55
N ALA A 92 0.32 -2.34 -14.34
CA ALA A 92 -0.76 -1.66 -15.02
C ALA A 92 -1.15 -0.32 -14.36
N ALA A 93 -0.67 -0.06 -13.14
CA ALA A 93 -1.14 1.03 -12.29
C ALA A 93 -2.68 1.12 -12.23
N GLY A 94 -3.37 -0.02 -12.20
CA GLY A 94 -4.84 -0.08 -12.20
C GLY A 94 -5.52 0.41 -13.49
N SER A 95 -4.78 0.79 -14.54
CA SER A 95 -5.32 1.35 -15.77
C SER A 95 -5.59 0.28 -16.83
N PRO A 96 -6.74 0.33 -17.54
CA PRO A 96 -6.98 -0.52 -18.71
C PRO A 96 -5.94 -0.33 -19.83
N ALA A 97 -5.37 0.87 -20.01
CA ALA A 97 -4.37 1.14 -21.05
C ALA A 97 -3.06 0.37 -20.85
N PHE A 98 -2.70 0.06 -19.59
CA PHE A 98 -1.45 -0.61 -19.25
C PHE A 98 -1.67 -2.06 -18.78
N ALA A 99 -2.86 -2.63 -19.00
CA ALA A 99 -3.23 -3.97 -18.53
C ALA A 99 -2.31 -5.10 -19.03
N ARG A 100 -1.58 -4.87 -20.12
CA ARG A 100 -0.63 -5.81 -20.73
C ARG A 100 0.84 -5.41 -20.55
N LEU A 101 1.12 -4.25 -19.97
CA LEU A 101 2.49 -3.80 -19.72
C LEU A 101 3.12 -4.69 -18.67
N ILE A 102 4.26 -5.31 -18.98
CA ILE A 102 4.97 -6.20 -18.07
C ILE A 102 6.22 -5.50 -17.53
N ALA A 103 6.42 -5.58 -16.22
CA ALA A 103 7.64 -5.08 -15.59
C ALA A 103 8.85 -5.91 -16.05
N GLN A 104 9.84 -5.26 -16.67
CA GLN A 104 11.08 -5.93 -17.12
C GLN A 104 12.19 -5.88 -16.07
N ARG A 105 11.92 -5.23 -14.92
CA ARG A 105 12.84 -5.07 -13.79
C ARG A 105 12.05 -4.82 -12.51
N ASP A 106 12.72 -5.01 -11.38
CA ASP A 106 12.19 -4.64 -10.08
C ASP A 106 12.37 -3.13 -9.84
N ALA A 107 11.37 -2.51 -9.21
CA ALA A 107 11.50 -1.25 -8.51
C ALA A 107 12.57 -1.37 -7.40
N PHE A 108 13.19 -0.26 -7.01
CA PHE A 108 14.27 -0.27 -6.02
C PHE A 108 13.85 -1.00 -4.73
N THR A 109 12.68 -0.66 -4.18
CA THR A 109 12.14 -1.27 -2.95
C THR A 109 11.90 -2.77 -3.10
N ILE A 110 11.40 -3.23 -4.26
CA ILE A 110 11.20 -4.66 -4.54
C ILE A 110 12.55 -5.39 -4.62
N ALA A 111 13.55 -4.78 -5.28
CA ALA A 111 14.90 -5.35 -5.39
C ALA A 111 15.59 -5.48 -4.02
N GLN A 112 15.45 -4.47 -3.15
CA GLN A 112 15.95 -4.51 -1.76
C GLN A 112 15.30 -5.65 -0.97
N LEU A 113 13.98 -5.79 -1.06
CA LEU A 113 13.24 -6.85 -0.38
C LEU A 113 13.59 -8.25 -0.88
N ARG A 114 13.70 -8.42 -2.20
CA ARG A 114 14.13 -9.69 -2.82
C ARG A 114 15.55 -10.07 -2.38
N THR A 115 16.45 -9.09 -2.33
CA THR A 115 17.84 -9.28 -1.83
C THR A 115 17.86 -9.66 -0.35
N ALA A 116 16.91 -9.17 0.45
CA ALA A 116 16.74 -9.56 1.86
C ALA A 116 16.02 -10.90 2.05
N GLY A 117 15.59 -11.57 0.96
CA GLY A 117 14.89 -12.84 1.00
C GLY A 117 13.40 -12.76 1.31
N ALA A 118 12.80 -11.57 1.30
CA ALA A 118 11.35 -11.41 1.47
C ALA A 118 10.60 -12.00 0.25
N VAL A 119 9.37 -12.46 0.47
CA VAL A 119 8.59 -13.20 -0.53
C VAL A 119 7.42 -12.35 -1.00
N LEU A 120 7.43 -11.90 -2.26
CA LEU A 120 6.28 -11.21 -2.84
C LEU A 120 5.14 -12.20 -3.07
N LEU A 121 3.95 -11.90 -2.54
CA LEU A 121 2.74 -12.69 -2.78
C LEU A 121 2.00 -12.23 -4.03
N GLY A 122 2.07 -10.93 -4.34
CA GLY A 122 1.30 -10.33 -5.43
C GLY A 122 1.19 -8.82 -5.34
N LEU A 123 0.55 -8.24 -6.36
CA LEU A 123 0.27 -6.81 -6.44
C LEU A 123 -1.14 -6.47 -5.97
N THR A 124 -1.29 -5.34 -5.29
CA THR A 124 -2.54 -4.89 -4.69
C THR A 124 -3.26 -3.84 -5.53
N ASN A 125 -4.59 -3.84 -5.43
CA ASN A 125 -5.50 -3.01 -6.20
C ASN A 125 -5.32 -1.48 -5.98
N MET A 126 -5.64 -0.71 -7.02
CA MET A 126 -5.61 0.75 -7.06
C MET A 126 -6.48 1.29 -8.23
N PRO A 127 -6.96 2.54 -8.17
CA PRO A 127 -7.56 3.21 -9.32
C PRO A 127 -6.51 3.46 -10.41
N PRO A 128 -6.95 3.72 -11.66
CA PRO A 128 -6.05 4.02 -12.75
C PRO A 128 -5.06 5.16 -12.44
N MET A 129 -3.78 4.88 -12.68
CA MET A 129 -2.65 5.80 -12.54
C MET A 129 -2.47 6.40 -11.15
N ALA A 130 -3.05 5.78 -10.12
CA ALA A 130 -3.13 6.33 -8.78
C ALA A 130 -3.88 7.67 -8.67
N ASN A 131 -4.50 8.17 -9.76
CA ASN A 131 -5.11 9.50 -9.88
C ASN A 131 -6.52 9.55 -9.26
N GLY A 132 -6.62 9.18 -7.98
CA GLY A 132 -7.89 9.14 -7.28
C GLY A 132 -7.79 8.35 -5.97
N GLY A 133 -8.89 7.74 -5.57
CA GLY A 133 -8.95 6.91 -4.38
C GLY A 133 -9.73 5.62 -4.56
N MET A 134 -11.04 5.73 -4.76
CA MET A 134 -11.96 4.60 -4.74
C MET A 134 -12.70 4.38 -6.07
N GLN A 135 -12.33 5.12 -7.12
CA GLN A 135 -12.72 4.83 -8.49
C GLN A 135 -12.25 3.42 -8.88
N ARG A 136 -12.99 2.78 -9.80
CA ARG A 136 -12.66 1.43 -10.25
C ARG A 136 -11.77 1.46 -11.48
N GLY A 137 -10.66 0.72 -11.42
CA GLY A 137 -9.75 0.50 -12.54
C GLY A 137 -9.94 -0.85 -13.21
N VAL A 138 -8.93 -1.29 -13.98
CA VAL A 138 -8.91 -2.58 -14.69
C VAL A 138 -9.16 -3.78 -13.75
N TYR A 139 -8.83 -3.64 -12.47
CA TYR A 139 -9.04 -4.64 -11.43
C TYR A 139 -10.23 -4.33 -10.49
N GLY A 140 -11.09 -3.36 -10.82
CA GLY A 140 -12.16 -2.92 -9.93
C GLY A 140 -11.62 -2.00 -8.83
N ARG A 141 -12.05 -2.22 -7.58
CA ARG A 141 -11.50 -1.58 -6.37
C ARG A 141 -11.49 -2.58 -5.20
N ALA A 142 -10.68 -2.32 -4.18
CA ALA A 142 -10.74 -3.08 -2.93
C ALA A 142 -11.88 -2.62 -2.02
N GLU A 143 -12.40 -3.52 -1.18
CA GLU A 143 -13.46 -3.24 -0.21
C GLU A 143 -12.95 -3.31 1.23
N SER A 144 -13.68 -2.71 2.17
CA SER A 144 -13.24 -2.57 3.57
C SER A 144 -13.34 -3.90 4.34
N PRO A 145 -12.28 -4.38 5.02
CA PRO A 145 -12.35 -5.56 5.87
C PRO A 145 -13.02 -5.27 7.23
N TYR A 146 -13.33 -4.00 7.53
CA TYR A 146 -13.98 -3.58 8.78
C TYR A 146 -15.50 -3.50 8.66
N ASN A 147 -16.00 -2.78 7.66
CA ASN A 147 -17.43 -2.58 7.44
C ASN A 147 -17.74 -2.42 5.94
N SER A 148 -18.63 -3.25 5.39
CA SER A 148 -19.02 -3.23 3.97
C SER A 148 -19.75 -1.95 3.54
N ASP A 149 -20.31 -1.19 4.48
CA ASP A 149 -21.10 0.01 4.19
C ASP A 149 -20.23 1.25 3.98
N TYR A 150 -18.92 1.13 4.20
CA TYR A 150 -17.95 2.23 4.13
C TYR A 150 -16.76 1.87 3.26
N LEU A 151 -16.16 2.89 2.66
CA LEU A 151 -14.98 2.74 1.81
C LEU A 151 -13.76 2.35 2.65
N THR A 152 -12.85 1.59 2.04
CA THR A 152 -11.55 1.24 2.66
C THR A 152 -10.52 2.38 2.59
N SER A 153 -10.88 3.52 1.99
CA SER A 153 -10.00 4.67 1.80
C SER A 153 -10.82 5.93 1.48
N ALA A 154 -10.15 7.07 1.40
CA ALA A 154 -10.75 8.32 0.93
C ALA A 154 -11.05 8.24 -0.58
N PHE A 155 -12.16 8.83 -1.03
CA PHE A 155 -12.65 8.65 -2.40
C PHE A 155 -11.80 9.39 -3.45
N GLY A 156 -11.40 10.64 -3.17
CA GLY A 156 -10.66 11.50 -4.08
C GLY A 156 -9.13 11.33 -4.03
N SER A 157 -8.54 10.92 -2.90
CA SER A 157 -7.13 10.52 -2.84
C SER A 157 -6.87 9.42 -1.82
N GLY A 158 -6.78 8.21 -2.32
CA GLY A 158 -6.79 7.01 -1.49
C GLY A 158 -6.29 5.76 -2.22
N SER A 159 -5.45 5.95 -3.24
CA SER A 159 -5.24 4.95 -4.29
C SER A 159 -4.54 3.67 -3.85
N SER A 160 -3.88 3.62 -2.67
CA SER A 160 -3.34 2.36 -2.13
C SER A 160 -4.41 1.54 -1.38
N ASN A 161 -5.65 1.52 -1.89
CA ASN A 161 -6.80 0.90 -1.25
C ASN A 161 -6.62 -0.62 -1.05
N GLY A 162 -6.04 -1.33 -2.04
CA GLY A 162 -5.71 -2.75 -1.90
C GLY A 162 -4.62 -3.02 -0.87
N SER A 163 -3.58 -2.18 -0.81
CA SER A 163 -2.51 -2.30 0.18
C SER A 163 -3.04 -2.11 1.61
N GLY A 164 -3.94 -1.15 1.82
CA GLY A 164 -4.64 -0.94 3.09
C GLY A 164 -5.45 -2.16 3.51
N THR A 165 -6.35 -2.63 2.65
CA THR A 165 -7.18 -3.81 2.94
C THR A 165 -6.34 -5.07 3.17
N ALA A 166 -5.38 -5.36 2.29
CA ALA A 166 -4.58 -6.58 2.35
C ALA A 166 -3.71 -6.66 3.62
N THR A 167 -3.09 -5.55 4.01
CA THR A 167 -2.27 -5.51 5.23
C THR A 167 -3.12 -5.67 6.47
N ALA A 168 -4.29 -5.02 6.53
CA ALA A 168 -5.18 -5.11 7.68
C ALA A 168 -5.85 -6.48 7.80
N ALA A 169 -6.22 -7.09 6.68
CA ALA A 169 -6.78 -8.45 6.63
C ALA A 169 -5.72 -9.56 6.79
N SER A 170 -4.45 -9.21 7.08
CA SER A 170 -3.36 -10.18 7.19
C SER A 170 -3.25 -11.10 5.96
N PHE A 171 -3.27 -10.51 4.76
CA PHE A 171 -2.98 -11.20 3.48
C PHE A 171 -1.49 -11.17 3.13
N GLY A 172 -0.70 -10.44 3.90
CA GLY A 172 0.75 -10.48 3.94
C GLY A 172 1.22 -9.97 5.30
N ALA A 173 2.50 -10.16 5.63
CA ALA A 173 3.08 -9.66 6.88
C ALA A 173 3.06 -8.12 6.90
N PHE A 174 3.36 -7.50 5.76
CA PHE A 174 3.27 -6.06 5.50
C PHE A 174 2.87 -5.80 4.04
N GLY A 175 2.56 -4.55 3.73
CA GLY A 175 2.25 -4.09 2.37
C GLY A 175 3.07 -2.88 1.97
N LEU A 176 3.23 -2.65 0.67
CA LEU A 176 3.79 -1.41 0.12
C LEU A 176 2.69 -0.63 -0.59
N GLY A 177 2.48 0.62 -0.19
CA GLY A 177 1.65 1.62 -0.85
C GLY A 177 2.51 2.75 -1.43
N GLU A 178 1.86 3.78 -1.96
CA GLU A 178 2.52 4.95 -2.54
C GLU A 178 1.61 6.17 -2.39
N GLU A 179 2.19 7.35 -2.17
CA GLU A 179 1.44 8.57 -1.91
C GLU A 179 1.88 9.76 -2.77
N THR A 180 0.90 10.38 -3.45
CA THR A 180 1.02 11.66 -4.15
C THR A 180 0.31 12.79 -3.39
N TRP A 181 -0.94 12.60 -2.92
CA TRP A 181 -1.60 13.52 -1.98
C TRP A 181 -1.84 12.84 -0.63
N SER A 182 -2.75 11.86 -0.55
CA SER A 182 -3.00 11.08 0.67
C SER A 182 -3.16 9.57 0.48
N SER A 183 -2.75 9.06 -0.68
CA SER A 183 -2.90 7.66 -1.07
C SER A 183 -2.17 6.63 -0.20
N GLY A 184 -1.36 7.02 0.78
CA GLY A 184 -0.82 6.16 1.83
C GLY A 184 -1.56 6.34 3.15
N ARG A 185 -1.65 7.58 3.65
CA ARG A 185 -2.27 7.91 4.94
C ARG A 185 -3.77 7.60 5.00
N ALA A 186 -4.52 7.86 3.92
CA ALA A 186 -5.96 7.61 3.90
C ALA A 186 -6.29 6.11 3.99
N PRO A 187 -5.72 5.20 3.15
CA PRO A 187 -5.90 3.77 3.34
C PRO A 187 -5.45 3.29 4.71
N ALA A 188 -4.32 3.79 5.22
CA ALA A 188 -3.81 3.39 6.52
C ALA A 188 -4.77 3.75 7.66
N SER A 189 -5.32 4.96 7.65
CA SER A 189 -6.34 5.42 8.60
C SER A 189 -7.57 4.51 8.59
N CYS A 190 -8.16 4.30 7.41
CA CYS A 190 -9.39 3.52 7.23
C CYS A 190 -9.21 2.01 7.44
N ASN A 191 -7.99 1.54 7.69
CA ASN A 191 -7.66 0.11 7.91
C ASN A 191 -6.88 -0.17 9.22
N ALA A 192 -6.84 0.79 10.14
CA ALA A 192 -6.12 0.69 11.42
C ALA A 192 -4.63 0.30 11.27
N LEU A 193 -3.95 0.88 10.28
CA LEU A 193 -2.55 0.58 9.99
C LEU A 193 -1.60 1.67 10.48
N VAL A 194 -0.34 1.30 10.53
CA VAL A 194 0.79 2.21 10.59
C VAL A 194 1.29 2.47 9.18
N ALA A 195 1.56 3.74 8.86
CA ALA A 195 2.09 4.15 7.57
C ALA A 195 3.12 5.25 7.73
N TYR A 196 4.19 5.21 6.94
CA TYR A 196 5.22 6.25 6.92
C TYR A 196 5.39 6.82 5.52
N CYS A 197 5.13 8.13 5.39
CA CYS A 197 5.43 8.88 4.19
C CYS A 197 6.74 9.66 4.45
N PRO A 198 7.84 9.29 3.78
CA PRO A 198 9.15 9.84 4.07
C PRO A 198 9.32 11.28 3.61
N SER A 199 10.37 11.92 4.11
CA SER A 199 10.96 13.10 3.47
C SER A 199 11.49 12.76 2.07
N ARG A 200 11.63 13.80 1.25
CA ARG A 200 12.16 13.70 -0.13
C ARG A 200 13.51 12.98 -0.15
N GLY A 201 13.62 11.97 -1.01
CA GLY A 201 14.87 11.23 -1.27
C GLY A 201 15.26 10.16 -0.25
N VAL A 202 14.50 9.96 0.85
CA VAL A 202 14.83 8.92 1.85
C VAL A 202 14.62 7.52 1.30
N ILE A 203 13.53 7.28 0.56
CA ILE A 203 13.27 6.02 -0.13
C ILE A 203 13.18 6.31 -1.62
N SER A 204 13.99 5.61 -2.42
CA SER A 204 13.97 5.75 -3.88
C SER A 204 12.60 5.34 -4.44
N VAL A 205 12.08 6.16 -5.35
CA VAL A 205 10.86 5.87 -6.12
C VAL A 205 11.16 5.24 -7.48
N ARG A 206 12.41 4.85 -7.74
CA ARG A 206 12.79 4.25 -9.03
C ARG A 206 12.02 2.95 -9.27
N GLY A 207 11.33 2.90 -10.41
CA GLY A 207 10.50 1.77 -10.83
C GLY A 207 9.11 1.75 -10.20
N ASN A 208 8.71 2.82 -9.52
CA ASN A 208 7.32 3.12 -9.24
C ASN A 208 6.73 3.96 -10.39
N TRP A 209 5.46 3.73 -10.72
CA TRP A 209 4.71 4.57 -11.65
C TRP A 209 4.54 5.98 -11.08
N PRO A 210 5.09 7.01 -11.73
CA PRO A 210 4.91 8.38 -11.26
C PRO A 210 3.50 8.91 -11.57
N LEU A 211 2.98 9.78 -10.71
CA LEU A 211 1.76 10.55 -10.96
C LEU A 211 2.09 12.05 -11.02
N VAL A 212 2.68 12.59 -9.95
CA VAL A 212 3.23 13.94 -9.90
C VAL A 212 4.64 13.84 -9.31
N PRO A 213 5.70 13.84 -10.13
CA PRO A 213 7.06 13.50 -9.68
C PRO A 213 7.61 14.33 -8.51
N THR A 214 7.08 15.53 -8.27
CA THR A 214 7.46 16.38 -7.13
C THR A 214 6.83 15.93 -5.80
N MET A 215 5.81 15.07 -5.82
CA MET A 215 5.01 14.68 -4.65
C MET A 215 5.12 13.20 -4.30
N ASP A 216 5.42 12.36 -5.28
CA ASP A 216 5.38 10.90 -5.16
C ASP A 216 6.41 10.36 -4.16
N VAL A 217 5.94 9.50 -3.24
CA VAL A 217 6.79 8.78 -2.28
C VAL A 217 6.31 7.35 -2.04
N VAL A 218 7.25 6.42 -1.84
CA VAL A 218 7.00 5.07 -1.33
C VAL A 218 6.44 5.13 0.09
N VAL A 219 5.41 4.33 0.39
CA VAL A 219 4.77 4.29 1.72
C VAL A 219 4.64 2.84 2.21
N PRO A 220 5.42 2.41 3.20
CA PRO A 220 5.20 1.12 3.83
C PRO A 220 3.93 1.12 4.68
N HIS A 221 3.15 0.04 4.60
CA HIS A 221 1.99 -0.23 5.43
C HIS A 221 2.25 -1.44 6.33
N THR A 222 2.10 -1.25 7.64
CA THR A 222 2.29 -2.32 8.64
C THR A 222 1.19 -2.28 9.70
N ARG A 223 1.10 -3.34 10.51
CA ARG A 223 0.13 -3.40 11.62
C ARG A 223 0.66 -2.81 12.93
N SER A 224 1.97 -2.58 13.02
CA SER A 224 2.65 -2.00 14.17
C SER A 224 3.82 -1.10 13.75
N VAL A 225 4.24 -0.17 14.62
CA VAL A 225 5.45 0.63 14.40
C VAL A 225 6.70 -0.25 14.43
N ALA A 226 6.72 -1.32 15.24
CA ALA A 226 7.84 -2.26 15.28
C ALA A 226 8.08 -2.93 13.92
N ASP A 227 7.02 -3.40 13.25
CA ASP A 227 7.12 -3.98 11.91
C ASP A 227 7.57 -2.93 10.88
N LEU A 228 7.08 -1.69 11.00
CA LEU A 228 7.51 -0.59 10.14
C LEU A 228 9.02 -0.38 10.26
N LEU A 229 9.53 -0.32 11.48
CA LEU A 229 10.95 -0.09 11.74
C LEU A 229 11.83 -1.24 11.23
N ALA A 230 11.40 -2.49 11.38
CA ALA A 230 12.09 -3.66 10.82
C ALA A 230 12.15 -3.61 9.29
N LEU A 231 11.07 -3.17 8.65
CA LEU A 231 11.00 -2.99 7.20
C LEU A 231 11.92 -1.87 6.70
N LEU A 232 11.91 -0.72 7.38
CA LEU A 232 12.78 0.42 7.05
C LEU A 232 14.26 0.08 7.14
N ASP A 233 14.64 -0.86 8.00
CA ASP A 233 16.03 -1.30 8.08
C ASP A 233 16.56 -1.90 6.76
N VAL A 234 15.67 -2.45 5.94
CA VAL A 234 15.98 -3.07 4.64
C VAL A 234 15.80 -2.09 3.47
N ILE A 235 14.69 -1.35 3.42
CA ILE A 235 14.31 -0.61 2.20
C ILE A 235 14.90 0.80 2.10
N VAL A 236 15.41 1.38 3.20
CA VAL A 236 16.05 2.70 3.18
C VAL A 236 17.53 2.54 2.86
N ALA A 237 17.95 2.63 1.61
CA ALA A 237 19.36 2.60 1.24
C ALA A 237 19.65 3.55 0.09
N ASP A 238 20.93 3.88 -0.10
CA ASP A 238 21.34 4.67 -1.26
C ASP A 238 21.08 3.87 -2.54
N ASP A 239 20.39 4.51 -3.48
CA ASP A 239 20.18 4.00 -4.82
C ASP A 239 21.10 4.76 -5.79
N PRO A 240 22.14 4.11 -6.35
CA PRO A 240 23.09 4.78 -7.23
C PRO A 240 22.47 5.15 -8.60
N ASP A 241 21.34 4.55 -8.97
CA ASP A 241 20.59 4.90 -10.16
C ASP A 241 19.48 5.90 -9.79
N GLN A 242 19.52 7.08 -10.40
CA GLN A 242 18.60 8.19 -10.12
C GLN A 242 17.50 8.31 -11.18
N ARG A 243 17.48 7.45 -12.20
CA ARG A 243 16.44 7.48 -13.24
C ARG A 243 15.06 7.23 -12.64
N GLY A 244 14.08 8.03 -13.04
CA GLY A 244 12.70 7.98 -12.56
C GLY A 244 12.50 8.57 -11.16
N ASP A 245 13.54 9.10 -10.52
CA ASP A 245 13.45 9.72 -9.20
C ASP A 245 13.78 11.22 -9.30
N PHE A 246 12.73 12.04 -9.45
CA PHE A 246 12.86 13.47 -9.71
C PHE A 246 13.75 14.18 -8.68
N TRP A 247 13.48 13.99 -7.39
CA TRP A 247 14.18 14.71 -6.31
C TRP A 247 15.65 14.34 -6.21
N ARG A 248 16.01 13.06 -6.45
CA ARG A 248 17.42 12.63 -6.48
C ARG A 248 18.14 13.02 -7.77
N ARG A 249 17.42 13.17 -8.90
CA ARG A 249 17.97 13.50 -10.22
C ARG A 249 18.20 15.00 -10.45
N GLN A 250 17.30 15.84 -9.93
CA GLN A 250 17.38 17.29 -10.12
C GLN A 250 18.64 17.91 -9.48
N LYS A 251 19.06 19.09 -9.93
CA LYS A 251 20.33 19.74 -9.54
C LYS A 251 20.17 21.11 -8.89
N TRP A 252 18.94 21.55 -8.64
CA TRP A 252 18.62 22.90 -8.16
C TRP A 252 18.49 22.98 -6.65
N VAL A 253 18.05 21.88 -6.01
CA VAL A 253 17.91 21.73 -4.55
C VAL A 253 18.81 20.59 -4.10
N GLU A 254 19.55 20.79 -3.01
CA GLU A 254 20.36 19.70 -2.43
C GLU A 254 19.46 18.71 -1.67
N ILE A 255 19.51 17.43 -2.05
CA ILE A 255 18.82 16.33 -1.36
C ILE A 255 19.88 15.43 -0.72
N PRO A 256 19.87 15.27 0.62
CA PRO A 256 20.84 14.40 1.29
C PRO A 256 20.67 12.93 0.87
N PRO A 257 21.76 12.16 0.75
CA PRO A 257 21.67 10.71 0.52
C PRO A 257 20.94 10.00 1.67
N ALA A 258 20.19 8.95 1.34
CA ALA A 258 19.42 8.17 2.31
C ALA A 258 20.31 7.62 3.44
N SER A 259 21.54 7.20 3.13
CA SER A 259 22.53 6.72 4.12
C SER A 259 22.93 7.75 5.17
N THR A 260 22.82 9.04 4.86
CA THR A 260 23.12 10.14 5.79
C THR A 260 21.94 10.50 6.69
N LEU A 261 20.71 10.20 6.25
CA LEU A 261 19.47 10.50 6.95
C LEU A 261 19.02 9.37 7.88
N ARG A 262 19.30 8.12 7.50
CA ARG A 262 18.88 6.94 8.27
C ARG A 262 19.74 6.73 9.53
N PRO A 263 19.17 6.16 10.61
CA PRO A 263 19.95 5.70 11.74
C PRO A 263 20.71 4.41 11.38
N LYS A 264 21.64 3.99 12.25
CA LYS A 264 22.32 2.69 12.09
C LYS A 264 21.36 1.51 12.09
N SER A 265 20.29 1.59 12.88
CA SER A 265 19.17 0.66 12.85
C SER A 265 17.89 1.41 13.20
N TYR A 266 16.85 1.23 12.37
CA TYR A 266 15.50 1.69 12.64
C TYR A 266 14.85 0.86 13.75
N SER A 267 15.08 -0.46 13.80
CA SER A 267 14.53 -1.30 14.87
C SER A 267 14.95 -0.86 16.26
N ALA A 268 16.13 -0.24 16.43
CA ALA A 268 16.55 0.35 17.71
C ALA A 268 15.69 1.54 18.18
N LEU A 269 14.83 2.10 17.32
CA LEU A 269 13.87 3.14 17.72
C LEU A 269 12.64 2.56 18.43
N SER A 270 12.43 1.24 18.37
CA SER A 270 11.31 0.55 19.03
C SER A 270 11.43 0.47 20.55
N ASP A 271 12.60 0.81 21.11
CA ASP A 271 12.82 0.93 22.56
C ASP A 271 12.06 2.11 23.20
N SER A 272 11.34 2.91 22.40
CA SER A 272 10.57 4.06 22.88
C SER A 272 9.37 3.60 23.72
N THR A 273 9.25 4.16 24.91
CA THR A 273 8.12 3.93 25.82
C THR A 273 7.19 5.14 25.87
N ALA A 274 6.03 5.00 26.52
CA ALA A 274 5.16 6.16 26.80
C ALA A 274 5.90 7.29 27.53
N ASP A 275 6.83 6.97 28.44
CA ASP A 275 7.66 7.97 29.13
C ASP A 275 8.56 8.79 28.19
N SER A 276 8.82 8.30 26.97
CA SER A 276 9.58 9.04 25.95
C SER A 276 8.83 10.28 25.44
N LEU A 277 7.53 10.41 25.74
CA LEU A 277 6.72 11.59 25.43
C LEU A 277 6.88 12.72 26.45
N ARG A 278 7.54 12.48 27.58
CA ARG A 278 7.69 13.48 28.65
C ARG A 278 8.41 14.73 28.16
N GLY A 279 7.73 15.89 28.25
CA GLY A 279 8.26 17.18 27.81
C GLY A 279 8.18 17.42 26.30
N THR A 280 7.62 16.48 25.53
CA THR A 280 7.33 16.71 24.11
C THR A 280 6.17 17.68 23.97
N ARG A 281 6.25 18.61 23.00
CA ARG A 281 5.21 19.59 22.69
C ARG A 281 4.59 19.26 21.34
N LEU A 282 3.30 18.96 21.31
CA LEU A 282 2.57 18.50 20.14
C LEU A 282 1.47 19.51 19.80
N GLY A 283 1.50 20.03 18.57
CA GLY A 283 0.47 20.97 18.09
C GLY A 283 -0.68 20.23 17.42
N VAL A 284 -1.91 20.54 17.75
CA VAL A 284 -3.11 20.07 17.04
C VAL A 284 -3.80 21.22 16.33
N PRO A 285 -3.93 21.20 14.98
CA PRO A 285 -4.70 22.19 14.25
C PRO A 285 -6.16 22.17 14.67
N ARG A 286 -6.68 23.31 15.15
CA ARG A 286 -8.09 23.45 15.56
C ARG A 286 -9.06 23.03 14.47
N MET A 287 -8.72 23.32 13.21
CA MET A 287 -9.52 23.02 12.03
C MET A 287 -9.83 21.53 11.84
N TYR A 288 -9.08 20.61 12.45
CA TYR A 288 -9.29 19.15 12.32
C TYR A 288 -9.94 18.50 13.54
N ILE A 289 -10.33 19.29 14.55
CA ILE A 289 -10.92 18.78 15.81
C ILE A 289 -12.23 19.49 16.18
N GLY A 290 -12.89 20.09 15.19
CA GLY A 290 -14.25 20.64 15.32
C GLY A 290 -14.36 22.16 15.18
N ASP A 291 -13.27 22.88 14.96
CA ASP A 291 -13.34 24.31 14.62
C ASP A 291 -13.69 24.50 13.13
N THR A 292 -14.84 25.12 12.88
CA THR A 292 -15.40 25.37 11.54
C THR A 292 -15.39 26.85 11.15
N THR A 293 -14.58 27.67 11.81
CA THR A 293 -14.56 29.13 11.59
C THR A 293 -13.81 29.59 10.34
N GLY A 294 -13.01 28.72 9.70
CA GLY A 294 -12.28 29.04 8.47
C GLY A 294 -13.14 29.01 7.20
N ASP A 295 -12.63 29.59 6.12
CA ASP A 295 -13.34 29.72 4.82
C ASP A 295 -13.72 28.37 4.18
N ARG A 296 -12.96 27.32 4.48
CA ARG A 296 -13.14 25.96 3.96
C ARG A 296 -13.24 24.93 5.09
N PRO A 297 -14.32 24.96 5.89
CA PRO A 297 -14.37 24.22 7.15
C PRO A 297 -14.38 22.70 6.92
N VAL A 298 -13.65 21.99 7.78
CA VAL A 298 -13.65 20.53 7.82
C VAL A 298 -14.71 20.06 8.81
N GLN A 299 -15.65 19.25 8.34
CA GLN A 299 -16.71 18.68 9.18
C GLN A 299 -16.24 17.35 9.78
N THR A 300 -15.59 17.42 10.95
CA THR A 300 -15.09 16.23 11.64
C THR A 300 -16.24 15.49 12.32
N ARG A 301 -16.37 14.19 12.06
CA ARG A 301 -17.38 13.32 12.66
C ARG A 301 -17.27 13.34 14.19
N PRO A 302 -18.39 13.42 14.95
CA PRO A 302 -18.34 13.44 16.42
C PRO A 302 -17.54 12.29 17.05
N SER A 303 -17.71 11.04 16.57
CA SER A 303 -16.97 9.88 17.08
C SER A 303 -15.47 9.94 16.77
N VAL A 304 -15.04 10.65 15.71
CA VAL A 304 -13.63 10.97 15.44
C VAL A 304 -13.09 11.96 16.48
N VAL A 305 -13.86 13.02 16.79
CA VAL A 305 -13.48 13.98 17.84
C VAL A 305 -13.38 13.30 19.21
N ASP A 306 -14.25 12.34 19.51
CA ASP A 306 -14.21 11.59 20.76
C ASP A 306 -12.98 10.67 20.85
N LEU A 307 -12.58 10.01 19.75
CA LEU A 307 -11.31 9.28 19.68
C LEU A 307 -10.11 10.22 19.85
N TRP A 308 -10.13 11.38 19.21
CA TRP A 308 -9.11 12.41 19.36
C TRP A 308 -8.94 12.82 20.83
N ARG A 309 -10.04 13.13 21.52
CA ARG A 309 -10.00 13.50 22.95
C ARG A 309 -9.33 12.42 23.79
N ARG A 310 -9.68 11.15 23.56
CA ARG A 310 -9.10 10.00 24.29
C ARG A 310 -7.59 9.88 24.07
N ILE A 311 -7.12 9.96 22.83
CA ILE A 311 -5.67 9.88 22.58
C ILE A 311 -4.94 11.11 23.11
N ALA A 312 -5.51 12.31 23.01
CA ALA A 312 -4.92 13.51 23.58
C ALA A 312 -4.74 13.40 25.10
N ASP A 313 -5.71 12.80 25.80
CA ASP A 313 -5.62 12.55 27.24
C ASP A 313 -4.54 11.51 27.58
N ASP A 314 -4.44 10.42 26.82
CA ASP A 314 -3.36 9.42 26.99
C ASP A 314 -1.97 10.07 26.74
N LEU A 315 -1.83 10.95 25.75
CA LEU A 315 -0.59 11.69 25.47
C LEU A 315 -0.21 12.65 26.60
N ARG A 316 -1.18 13.38 27.15
CA ARG A 316 -0.98 14.26 28.31
C ARG A 316 -0.58 13.45 29.56
N ALA A 317 -1.23 12.30 29.77
CA ALA A 317 -0.89 11.40 30.87
C ALA A 317 0.53 10.84 30.76
N ALA A 318 1.02 10.61 29.54
CA ALA A 318 2.40 10.24 29.24
C ALA A 318 3.41 11.40 29.37
N GLY A 319 2.94 12.61 29.68
CA GLY A 319 3.77 13.79 29.95
C GLY A 319 4.04 14.68 28.74
N ALA A 320 3.31 14.51 27.63
CA ALA A 320 3.33 15.45 26.51
C ALA A 320 2.46 16.69 26.79
N GLU A 321 2.85 17.82 26.22
CA GLU A 321 2.02 19.03 26.13
C GLU A 321 1.29 19.03 24.78
N VAL A 322 -0.04 19.02 24.79
CA VAL A 322 -0.86 19.04 23.57
C VAL A 322 -1.54 20.41 23.45
N LEU A 323 -1.14 21.17 22.42
CA LEU A 323 -1.53 22.56 22.21
C LEU A 323 -2.45 22.69 21.00
N GLU A 324 -3.60 23.32 21.18
CA GLU A 324 -4.45 23.73 20.05
C GLU A 324 -3.84 24.93 19.34
N VAL A 325 -3.63 24.80 18.04
CA VAL A 325 -2.90 25.77 17.23
C VAL A 325 -3.61 26.06 15.91
N ASP A 326 -3.23 27.17 15.27
CA ASP A 326 -3.50 27.36 13.84
C ASP A 326 -2.59 26.46 13.00
N PHE A 327 -2.79 26.44 11.67
CA PHE A 327 -1.95 25.65 10.79
C PHE A 327 -1.59 26.40 9.50
N PRO A 328 -0.65 27.37 9.59
CA PRO A 328 -0.35 28.30 8.51
C PRO A 328 0.04 27.61 7.20
N VAL A 329 0.74 26.48 7.27
CA VAL A 329 1.13 25.72 6.08
C VAL A 329 -0.05 25.25 5.24
N VAL A 330 -1.21 24.98 5.85
CA VAL A 330 -2.44 24.64 5.11
C VAL A 330 -3.23 25.90 4.76
N THR A 331 -3.43 26.80 5.72
CA THR A 331 -4.27 27.99 5.48
C THR A 331 -3.66 28.94 4.45
N ASN A 332 -2.34 29.07 4.38
CA ASN A 332 -1.67 29.88 3.37
C ASN A 332 -1.61 29.18 2.02
N TYR A 333 -1.57 27.85 1.99
CA TYR A 333 -1.59 27.07 0.75
C TYR A 333 -2.95 27.16 0.06
N GLU A 334 -4.05 27.07 0.83
CA GLU A 334 -5.42 27.02 0.31
C GLU A 334 -6.17 28.36 0.35
N GLY A 335 -5.60 29.37 1.02
CA GLY A 335 -6.25 30.66 1.28
C GLY A 335 -5.80 31.79 0.35
N ALA A 336 -6.18 33.03 0.70
CA ALA A 336 -5.97 34.23 -0.12
C ALA A 336 -4.53 34.79 -0.18
N ALA A 337 -3.56 34.11 0.44
CA ALA A 337 -2.15 34.47 0.43
C ALA A 337 -1.32 33.28 -0.04
N THR A 338 -1.64 32.78 -1.23
CA THR A 338 -1.03 31.58 -1.81
C THR A 338 0.47 31.73 -2.00
N MET A 339 1.17 30.62 -2.29
CA MET A 339 2.59 30.66 -2.66
C MET A 339 2.83 31.61 -3.85
N LEU A 340 1.88 31.68 -4.79
CA LEU A 340 1.93 32.58 -5.94
C LEU A 340 1.78 34.04 -5.51
N ASP A 341 0.79 34.37 -4.68
CA ASP A 341 0.55 35.74 -4.19
C ASP A 341 1.74 36.27 -3.38
N ARG A 342 2.45 35.37 -2.70
CA ARG A 342 3.65 35.67 -1.90
C ARG A 342 4.94 35.70 -2.74
N GLY A 343 4.85 35.41 -4.04
CA GLY A 343 6.01 35.35 -4.95
C GLY A 343 7.00 34.24 -4.61
N LEU A 344 6.55 33.18 -3.93
CA LEU A 344 7.37 32.02 -3.59
C LEU A 344 7.51 31.07 -4.78
N ILE A 345 6.46 30.98 -5.62
CA ILE A 345 6.48 30.21 -6.87
C ILE A 345 6.11 31.14 -8.04
N PRO A 346 6.65 30.88 -9.25
CA PRO A 346 6.28 31.66 -10.43
C PRO A 346 4.88 31.29 -10.94
N SER A 347 4.22 32.25 -11.60
CA SER A 347 2.95 32.01 -12.29
C SER A 347 3.12 30.97 -13.41
N GLY A 348 2.19 30.02 -13.48
CA GLY A 348 2.21 28.92 -14.45
C GLY A 348 3.10 27.74 -14.06
N TYR A 349 3.67 27.71 -12.85
CA TYR A 349 4.42 26.56 -12.34
C TYR A 349 3.58 25.28 -12.29
N ASP A 350 2.35 25.39 -11.80
CA ASP A 350 1.36 24.32 -11.71
C ASP A 350 1.11 23.64 -13.06
N GLU A 351 0.96 24.41 -14.13
CA GLU A 351 0.83 23.87 -15.48
C GLU A 351 2.06 23.03 -15.88
N ARG A 352 3.28 23.51 -15.57
CA ARG A 352 4.53 22.80 -15.88
C ARG A 352 4.72 21.55 -15.04
N GLU A 353 4.36 21.61 -13.76
CA GLU A 353 4.45 20.49 -12.83
C GLU A 353 3.46 19.38 -13.21
N LEU A 354 2.21 19.74 -13.46
CA LEU A 354 1.15 18.76 -13.67
C LEU A 354 1.15 18.17 -15.08
N TRP A 355 1.54 18.94 -16.10
CA TRP A 355 1.57 18.46 -17.48
C TRP A 355 2.97 18.04 -17.92
N ASP A 356 3.87 19.00 -18.09
CA ASP A 356 5.17 18.76 -18.74
C ASP A 356 6.02 17.76 -17.94
N LEU A 357 6.11 17.95 -16.61
CA LEU A 357 6.91 17.10 -15.73
C LEU A 357 6.27 15.71 -15.52
N SER A 358 4.95 15.63 -15.38
CA SER A 358 4.25 14.33 -15.27
C SER A 358 4.41 13.48 -16.54
N ILE A 359 4.25 14.08 -17.72
CA ILE A 359 4.45 13.41 -19.01
C ILE A 359 5.90 12.95 -19.16
N TRP A 360 6.87 13.79 -18.77
CA TRP A 360 8.28 13.41 -18.72
C TRP A 360 8.52 12.19 -17.80
N GLY A 361 7.90 12.17 -16.62
CA GLY A 361 8.03 11.06 -15.67
C GLY A 361 7.47 9.75 -16.23
N TRP A 362 6.33 9.79 -16.92
CA TRP A 362 5.73 8.62 -17.56
C TRP A 362 6.59 8.10 -18.71
N GLU A 363 7.13 9.01 -19.53
CA GLU A 363 8.03 8.64 -20.62
C GLU A 363 9.31 8.00 -20.09
N GLU A 364 9.91 8.58 -19.05
CA GLU A 364 11.09 7.97 -18.41
C GLU A 364 10.75 6.60 -17.84
N PHE A 365 9.61 6.45 -17.16
CA PHE A 365 9.18 5.15 -16.62
C PHE A 365 9.03 4.09 -17.72
N LEU A 366 8.31 4.39 -18.81
CA LEU A 366 8.07 3.45 -19.90
C LEU A 366 9.36 3.08 -20.64
N GLN A 367 10.22 4.05 -20.92
CA GLN A 367 11.51 3.82 -21.57
C GLN A 367 12.46 3.02 -20.69
N VAL A 368 12.50 3.32 -19.39
CA VAL A 368 13.33 2.59 -18.42
C VAL A 368 12.78 1.18 -18.22
N ASN A 369 11.46 0.97 -18.14
CA ASN A 369 10.89 -0.36 -18.12
C ASN A 369 11.31 -1.14 -19.38
N GLY A 370 11.13 -0.54 -20.56
CA GLY A 370 11.64 -1.08 -21.82
C GLY A 370 10.86 -2.32 -22.30
N ASP A 371 9.55 -2.35 -22.09
CA ASP A 371 8.67 -3.36 -22.67
C ASP A 371 8.63 -3.17 -24.21
N PRO A 372 8.95 -4.22 -25.01
CA PRO A 372 8.90 -4.13 -26.46
C PRO A 372 7.52 -3.76 -27.04
N GLU A 373 6.43 -4.06 -26.33
CA GLU A 373 5.07 -3.77 -26.80
C GLU A 373 4.63 -2.33 -26.53
N LEU A 374 5.18 -1.68 -25.49
CA LEU A 374 4.82 -0.31 -25.11
C LEU A 374 5.95 0.36 -24.31
N SER A 375 6.64 1.31 -24.94
CA SER A 375 7.81 2.00 -24.35
C SER A 375 7.75 3.53 -24.43
N HIS A 376 6.67 4.10 -24.96
CA HIS A 376 6.49 5.55 -25.11
C HIS A 376 5.06 5.97 -24.76
N VAL A 377 4.90 7.14 -24.15
CA VAL A 377 3.59 7.71 -23.76
C VAL A 377 2.73 8.01 -24.98
N ARG A 378 3.34 8.48 -26.08
CA ARG A 378 2.62 8.80 -27.33
C ARG A 378 1.92 7.60 -27.98
N ASP A 379 2.33 6.38 -27.63
CA ASP A 379 1.81 5.14 -28.21
C ASP A 379 0.67 4.54 -27.35
N VAL A 380 0.33 5.18 -26.23
CA VAL A 380 -0.75 4.78 -25.31
C VAL A 380 -2.11 5.23 -25.86
N ASP A 381 -3.12 4.36 -25.76
CA ASP A 381 -4.52 4.75 -26.01
C ASP A 381 -5.05 5.60 -24.85
N GLY A 382 -5.08 6.92 -25.05
CA GLY A 382 -5.54 7.90 -24.06
C GLY A 382 -6.94 7.63 -23.51
N ALA A 383 -7.86 7.09 -24.33
CA ALA A 383 -9.23 6.81 -23.92
C ALA A 383 -9.34 5.66 -22.91
N LEU A 384 -8.30 4.83 -22.80
CA LEU A 384 -8.22 3.70 -21.87
C LEU A 384 -7.41 4.02 -20.61
N ILE A 385 -6.81 5.21 -20.50
CA ILE A 385 -5.97 5.56 -19.34
C ILE A 385 -6.81 5.59 -18.06
N PHE A 386 -7.92 6.33 -18.05
CA PHE A 386 -8.81 6.39 -16.89
C PHE A 386 -10.30 6.52 -17.27
N PRO A 387 -10.86 5.52 -17.98
CA PRO A 387 -12.27 5.54 -18.36
C PRO A 387 -13.18 5.34 -17.13
N PRO A 388 -14.25 6.14 -16.96
CA PRO A 388 -15.23 5.90 -15.90
C PRO A 388 -16.02 4.62 -16.19
N PRO A 389 -16.29 3.77 -15.18
CA PRO A 389 -17.11 2.59 -15.36
C PRO A 389 -18.60 2.98 -15.58
N PRO A 390 -19.40 2.15 -16.28
CA PRO A 390 -20.80 2.42 -16.52
C PRO A 390 -21.59 2.68 -15.22
N GLY A 391 -22.33 3.78 -15.19
CA GLY A 391 -23.19 4.16 -14.06
C GLY A 391 -22.48 4.88 -12.92
N ALA A 392 -21.15 5.08 -12.97
CA ALA A 392 -20.45 5.92 -12.00
C ALA A 392 -20.88 7.39 -12.13
N LEU A 393 -20.98 8.06 -10.99
CA LEU A 393 -21.12 9.49 -10.90
C LEU A 393 -19.82 10.18 -11.35
N PRO A 394 -19.90 11.41 -11.89
CA PRO A 394 -18.71 12.22 -12.15
C PRO A 394 -17.94 12.51 -10.85
N ASP A 395 -16.61 12.55 -10.97
CA ASP A 395 -15.75 13.02 -9.89
C ASP A 395 -15.97 14.52 -9.61
N GLN A 396 -15.71 14.98 -8.38
CA GLN A 396 -16.00 16.35 -7.92
C GLN A 396 -14.73 17.11 -7.52
N TYR A 397 -13.63 16.96 -8.27
CA TYR A 397 -12.38 17.69 -7.98
C TYR A 397 -12.57 19.22 -8.04
N ASP A 398 -13.43 19.69 -8.94
CA ASP A 398 -13.82 21.10 -9.14
C ASP A 398 -14.42 21.76 -7.88
N ARG A 399 -15.16 20.98 -7.08
CA ARG A 399 -15.76 21.42 -5.81
C ARG A 399 -14.72 22.00 -4.84
N HIS A 400 -13.47 21.58 -4.98
CA HIS A 400 -12.40 21.97 -4.10
C HIS A 400 -11.58 23.16 -4.61
N GLN A 401 -12.01 23.85 -5.68
CA GLN A 401 -11.34 25.05 -6.22
C GLN A 401 -9.82 24.87 -6.38
N LEU A 402 -9.42 23.63 -6.64
CA LEU A 402 -8.07 23.25 -6.98
C LEU A 402 -8.11 23.10 -8.50
N ASP A 403 -7.47 24.01 -9.24
CA ASP A 403 -7.37 23.98 -10.70
C ASP A 403 -6.42 22.84 -11.13
N LEU A 404 -6.84 21.61 -10.84
CA LEU A 404 -6.05 20.38 -10.92
C LEU A 404 -6.68 19.35 -11.85
N GLU A 405 -7.72 19.71 -12.60
CA GLU A 405 -8.37 18.76 -13.52
C GLU A 405 -7.47 18.54 -14.72
N VAL A 406 -6.57 17.57 -14.57
CA VAL A 406 -5.71 17.07 -15.63
C VAL A 406 -6.36 15.82 -16.20
N ASP A 407 -6.90 15.94 -17.40
CA ASP A 407 -7.30 14.77 -18.17
C ASP A 407 -6.05 14.03 -18.66
N LEU A 408 -5.71 12.95 -17.95
CA LEU A 408 -4.59 12.08 -18.30
C LEU A 408 -4.72 11.50 -19.71
N GLY A 409 -5.95 11.43 -20.27
CA GLY A 409 -6.21 11.02 -21.65
C GLY A 409 -5.56 11.93 -22.69
N GLU A 410 -5.21 13.17 -22.34
CA GLU A 410 -4.49 14.10 -23.22
C GLU A 410 -2.97 13.88 -23.24
N TYR A 411 -2.40 13.15 -22.27
CA TYR A 411 -0.95 12.95 -22.17
C TYR A 411 -0.33 12.37 -23.46
N PRO A 412 -0.90 11.35 -24.12
CA PRO A 412 -0.34 10.82 -25.36
C PRO A 412 -0.27 11.85 -26.49
N ALA A 413 -1.32 12.68 -26.63
CA ALA A 413 -1.37 13.71 -27.66
C ALA A 413 -0.34 14.81 -27.42
N ARG A 414 -0.15 15.22 -26.16
CA ARG A 414 0.89 16.19 -25.77
C ARG A 414 2.30 15.61 -25.93
N ALA A 415 2.50 14.36 -25.50
CA ALA A 415 3.76 13.63 -25.70
C ALA A 415 4.14 13.53 -27.18
N ALA A 416 3.17 13.34 -28.08
CA ALA A 416 3.39 13.32 -29.53
C ALA A 416 3.88 14.67 -30.09
N ALA A 417 3.56 15.79 -29.43
CA ALA A 417 4.07 17.11 -29.79
C ALA A 417 5.53 17.34 -29.34
N GLY A 418 6.05 16.50 -28.44
CA GLY A 418 7.41 16.53 -27.93
C GLY A 418 7.45 16.61 -26.41
N ILE A 419 8.45 15.94 -25.82
CA ILE A 419 8.70 15.95 -24.38
C ILE A 419 10.03 16.65 -24.17
N ALA A 420 10.04 17.70 -23.35
CA ALA A 420 11.27 18.42 -23.02
C ALA A 420 12.15 17.57 -22.08
N GLU A 421 13.47 17.74 -22.18
CA GLU A 421 14.38 17.23 -21.16
C GLU A 421 14.10 17.90 -19.82
N LEU A 422 14.34 17.20 -18.70
CA LEU A 422 14.04 17.68 -17.35
C LEU A 422 14.59 19.10 -17.10
N GLU A 423 15.85 19.35 -17.44
CA GLU A 423 16.49 20.66 -17.24
C GLU A 423 15.94 21.79 -18.13
N GLN A 424 15.13 21.45 -19.14
CA GLN A 424 14.54 22.38 -20.10
C GLN A 424 13.07 22.65 -19.82
N ILE A 425 12.43 21.92 -18.91
CA ILE A 425 11.04 22.20 -18.50
C ILE A 425 11.03 23.56 -17.78
N PRO A 426 10.28 24.57 -18.29
CA PRO A 426 10.26 25.89 -17.69
C PRO A 426 9.79 25.87 -16.24
N LEU A 427 10.27 26.83 -15.45
CA LEU A 427 9.78 27.13 -14.09
C LEU A 427 10.02 26.04 -13.02
N ILE A 428 10.44 24.82 -13.37
CA ILE A 428 10.63 23.73 -12.40
C ILE A 428 11.67 24.10 -11.33
N ALA A 429 12.82 24.64 -11.73
CA ALA A 429 13.88 25.03 -10.80
C ALA A 429 13.42 26.04 -9.75
N ASP A 430 12.75 27.12 -10.20
CA ASP A 430 12.24 28.17 -9.32
C ASP A 430 11.08 27.67 -8.45
N GLY A 431 10.19 26.86 -9.04
CA GLY A 431 9.04 26.29 -8.34
C GLY A 431 9.45 25.38 -7.19
N ILE A 432 10.35 24.42 -7.41
CA ILE A 432 10.78 23.52 -6.32
C ILE A 432 11.56 24.24 -5.22
N ALA A 433 12.34 25.27 -5.56
CA ALA A 433 12.96 26.14 -4.57
C ALA A 433 11.90 26.88 -3.73
N GLY A 434 10.83 27.33 -4.38
CA GLY A 434 9.64 27.90 -3.76
C GLY A 434 8.92 26.94 -2.81
N LEU A 435 8.76 25.67 -3.20
CA LEU A 435 8.16 24.64 -2.33
C LEU A 435 8.96 24.43 -1.05
N GLU A 436 10.29 24.33 -1.17
CA GLU A 436 11.19 24.20 -0.02
C GLU A 436 11.15 25.45 0.88
N ALA A 437 11.10 26.64 0.29
CA ALA A 437 10.96 27.89 1.03
C ALA A 437 9.62 27.96 1.79
N THR A 438 8.52 27.56 1.14
CA THR A 438 7.20 27.50 1.77
C THR A 438 7.19 26.57 2.97
N ARG A 439 7.75 25.35 2.87
CA ARG A 439 7.87 24.44 4.03
C ARG A 439 8.65 25.08 5.18
N ARG A 440 9.80 25.70 4.87
CA ARG A 440 10.65 26.33 5.90
C ARG A 440 9.93 27.46 6.63
N ILE A 441 9.19 28.30 5.91
CA ILE A 441 8.50 29.46 6.50
C ILE A 441 7.25 29.03 7.26
N ASP A 442 6.37 28.25 6.63
CA ASP A 442 5.02 28.04 7.12
C ASP A 442 4.90 26.82 8.05
N LEU A 443 5.88 25.90 8.03
CA LEU A 443 5.92 24.78 8.96
C LEU A 443 7.10 24.90 9.93
N GLU A 444 8.33 24.89 9.44
CA GLU A 444 9.50 24.69 10.31
C GLU A 444 9.75 25.89 11.23
N ALA A 445 9.78 27.11 10.69
CA ALA A 445 9.94 28.34 11.48
C ALA A 445 8.75 28.56 12.43
N TRP A 446 7.53 28.22 11.99
CA TRP A 446 6.33 28.27 12.83
C TRP A 446 6.39 27.26 13.99
N MET A 447 6.82 26.01 13.72
CA MET A 447 7.03 25.00 14.76
C MET A 447 8.09 25.46 15.76
N ASP A 448 9.18 26.06 15.29
CA ASP A 448 10.24 26.58 16.17
C ASP A 448 9.76 27.73 17.05
N ALA A 449 8.98 28.66 16.49
CA ALA A 449 8.39 29.77 17.25
C ALA A 449 7.47 29.30 18.40
N LEU A 450 6.81 28.15 18.22
CA LEU A 450 5.93 27.55 19.23
C LEU A 450 6.60 26.44 20.08
N GLY A 451 7.86 26.10 19.77
CA GLY A 451 8.60 25.02 20.41
C GLY A 451 8.02 23.61 20.14
N LEU A 452 7.34 23.42 19.01
CA LEU A 452 6.67 22.16 18.67
C LEU A 452 7.67 21.09 18.23
N HIS A 453 7.47 19.89 18.75
CA HIS A 453 8.20 18.68 18.35
C HIS A 453 7.58 18.07 17.09
N ALA A 454 6.25 18.05 17.02
CA ALA A 454 5.47 17.56 15.88
C ALA A 454 4.09 18.23 15.85
N VAL A 455 3.42 18.12 14.71
CA VAL A 455 1.99 18.41 14.57
C VAL A 455 1.23 17.09 14.54
N ILE A 456 0.12 16.99 15.26
CA ILE A 456 -0.72 15.78 15.33
C ILE A 456 -2.17 16.12 15.01
N HIS A 457 -2.86 15.26 14.28
CA HIS A 457 -4.29 15.41 14.01
C HIS A 457 -4.94 14.09 13.58
N PRO A 458 -6.27 13.94 13.70
CA PRO A 458 -6.98 12.85 13.02
C PRO A 458 -6.59 12.80 11.54
N ALA A 459 -6.31 11.61 11.04
CA ALA A 459 -5.85 11.43 9.66
C ALA A 459 -6.95 11.78 8.64
N VAL A 460 -8.20 11.48 8.95
CA VAL A 460 -9.39 11.84 8.18
C VAL A 460 -10.45 12.43 9.12
N ALA A 461 -11.36 13.24 8.56
CA ALA A 461 -12.45 13.87 9.29
C ALA A 461 -13.70 12.97 9.39
N ASP A 462 -13.97 12.17 8.35
CA ASP A 462 -15.04 11.16 8.27
C ASP A 462 -14.64 10.09 7.24
N ILE A 463 -15.49 9.09 7.02
CA ILE A 463 -15.28 8.02 6.04
C ILE A 463 -16.49 7.93 5.10
N GLY A 464 -16.24 7.98 3.79
CA GLY A 464 -17.30 7.88 2.78
C GLY A 464 -17.99 6.52 2.78
N ARG A 465 -19.28 6.50 2.42
CA ARG A 465 -20.04 5.25 2.26
C ARG A 465 -19.58 4.48 1.01
N SER A 466 -19.68 3.16 1.04
CA SER A 466 -19.21 2.30 -0.05
C SER A 466 -19.97 2.50 -1.37
N ASP A 467 -21.16 3.07 -1.35
CA ASP A 467 -21.96 3.39 -2.55
C ASP A 467 -21.73 4.80 -3.11
N ALA A 468 -20.72 5.53 -2.65
CA ALA A 468 -20.43 6.92 -3.05
C ALA A 468 -20.17 7.11 -4.55
N ASP A 469 -19.81 6.05 -5.27
CA ASP A 469 -19.61 6.06 -6.73
C ASP A 469 -20.93 6.08 -7.52
N VAL A 470 -22.07 5.74 -6.92
CA VAL A 470 -23.37 5.64 -7.61
C VAL A 470 -24.52 6.35 -6.89
N ASN A 471 -24.35 6.70 -5.61
CA ASN A 471 -25.36 7.36 -4.78
C ASN A 471 -24.97 8.82 -4.53
N PRO A 472 -25.71 9.81 -5.08
CA PRO A 472 -25.38 11.23 -4.92
C PRO A 472 -25.25 11.70 -3.47
N ALA A 473 -26.09 11.21 -2.54
CA ALA A 473 -26.03 11.62 -1.14
C ALA A 473 -24.77 11.09 -0.42
N SER A 474 -24.36 9.87 -0.79
CA SER A 474 -23.10 9.29 -0.32
C SER A 474 -21.90 10.01 -0.92
N ALA A 475 -21.96 10.34 -2.22
CA ALA A 475 -20.94 11.14 -2.91
C ALA A 475 -20.76 12.50 -2.24
N ASP A 476 -21.85 13.20 -1.91
CA ASP A 476 -21.82 14.51 -1.24
C ASP A 476 -21.09 14.49 0.10
N THR A 477 -21.04 13.34 0.78
CA THR A 477 -20.30 13.14 2.04
C THR A 477 -18.86 12.72 1.77
N ALA A 478 -18.65 11.80 0.83
CA ALA A 478 -17.32 11.33 0.44
C ALA A 478 -16.44 12.46 -0.14
N TRP A 479 -17.04 13.44 -0.81
CA TRP A 479 -16.38 14.61 -1.41
C TRP A 479 -16.31 15.84 -0.47
N ARG A 480 -16.48 15.68 0.85
CA ARG A 480 -16.27 16.80 1.80
C ARG A 480 -14.80 17.00 2.12
N ASN A 481 -14.41 18.24 2.40
CA ASN A 481 -13.05 18.54 2.87
C ASN A 481 -12.74 17.73 4.15
N GLY A 482 -11.57 17.10 4.19
CA GLY A 482 -11.16 16.15 5.23
C GLY A 482 -11.68 14.71 5.09
N THR A 483 -12.61 14.44 4.16
CA THR A 483 -13.14 13.09 3.85
C THR A 483 -12.67 12.59 2.48
N TRP A 484 -12.66 13.48 1.49
CA TRP A 484 -12.31 13.17 0.10
C TRP A 484 -10.82 12.84 -0.07
N VAL A 485 -9.99 13.49 0.74
CA VAL A 485 -8.54 13.39 0.87
C VAL A 485 -8.27 13.45 2.38
N ALA A 486 -7.20 12.81 2.85
CA ALA A 486 -6.80 12.91 4.25
C ALA A 486 -6.55 14.37 4.65
N ASN A 487 -6.73 14.67 5.94
CA ASN A 487 -6.46 15.99 6.50
C ASN A 487 -5.04 16.47 6.09
N GLY A 488 -4.97 17.74 5.66
CA GLY A 488 -3.80 18.34 5.03
C GLY A 488 -3.90 18.46 3.50
N ASN A 489 -4.88 17.81 2.86
CA ASN A 489 -5.06 17.82 1.40
C ASN A 489 -3.74 17.51 0.66
N LEU A 490 -3.29 18.40 -0.23
CA LEU A 490 -2.06 18.25 -1.03
C LEU A 490 -0.79 18.61 -0.24
N VAL A 491 -0.94 19.38 0.83
CA VAL A 491 0.14 20.16 1.46
C VAL A 491 1.30 19.28 1.96
N PRO A 492 1.07 18.17 2.69
CA PRO A 492 2.17 17.37 3.20
C PRO A 492 3.10 16.84 2.09
N ARG A 493 2.54 16.47 0.94
CA ARG A 493 3.32 15.88 -0.16
C ARG A 493 3.92 16.92 -1.07
N HIS A 494 3.15 17.94 -1.46
CA HIS A 494 3.66 19.00 -2.30
C HIS A 494 4.85 19.73 -1.64
N LEU A 495 4.84 19.86 -0.30
CA LEU A 495 5.92 20.49 0.45
C LEU A 495 6.97 19.51 1.02
N GLY A 496 6.83 18.20 0.82
CA GLY A 496 7.80 17.20 1.28
C GLY A 496 7.89 17.05 2.80
N ILE A 497 6.76 17.18 3.50
CA ILE A 497 6.64 17.13 4.96
C ILE A 497 6.46 15.67 5.42
N PRO A 498 7.44 15.03 6.08
CA PRO A 498 7.32 13.63 6.46
C PRO A 498 6.19 13.42 7.47
N SER A 499 5.55 12.26 7.38
CA SER A 499 4.42 11.90 8.24
C SER A 499 4.43 10.43 8.64
N VAL A 500 4.00 10.13 9.86
CA VAL A 500 3.64 8.78 10.29
C VAL A 500 2.19 8.76 10.74
N THR A 501 1.40 7.84 10.19
CA THR A 501 0.05 7.54 10.69
C THR A 501 0.13 6.35 11.62
N VAL A 502 -0.54 6.42 12.78
CA VAL A 502 -0.73 5.30 13.72
C VAL A 502 -2.22 5.14 14.05
N PRO A 503 -2.71 3.95 14.45
CA PRO A 503 -4.11 3.77 14.81
C PRO A 503 -4.55 4.65 16.00
N MET A 504 -5.59 5.47 15.80
CA MET A 504 -6.22 6.26 16.87
C MET A 504 -7.37 5.50 17.54
N GLY A 505 -7.98 4.56 16.83
CA GLY A 505 -8.97 3.60 17.34
C GLY A 505 -10.09 3.33 16.34
N THR A 506 -11.13 2.64 16.80
CA THR A 506 -12.32 2.31 16.02
C THR A 506 -13.50 3.20 16.44
N LEU A 507 -14.20 3.76 15.45
CA LEU A 507 -15.40 4.55 15.65
C LEU A 507 -16.52 3.66 16.18
N ASP A 508 -17.13 4.06 17.29
CA ASP A 508 -18.15 3.28 18.00
C ASP A 508 -19.49 3.21 17.25
N ASP A 509 -19.78 4.22 16.44
CA ASP A 509 -21.03 4.35 15.71
C ASP A 509 -21.05 3.63 14.36
N ILE A 510 -19.89 3.45 13.71
CA ILE A 510 -19.80 2.82 12.37
C ILE A 510 -18.80 1.67 12.27
N GLY A 511 -18.04 1.36 13.32
CA GLY A 511 -17.11 0.22 13.33
C GLY A 511 -15.89 0.37 12.41
N MET A 512 -15.64 1.56 11.85
CA MET A 512 -14.48 1.85 11.01
C MET A 512 -13.33 2.42 11.84
N PRO A 513 -12.07 2.07 11.54
CA PRO A 513 -10.92 2.66 12.20
C PRO A 513 -10.57 4.05 11.64
N VAL A 514 -9.91 4.85 12.47
CA VAL A 514 -9.32 6.13 12.10
C VAL A 514 -7.91 6.22 12.67
N GLY A 515 -6.98 6.79 11.90
CA GLY A 515 -5.60 7.03 12.29
C GLY A 515 -5.37 8.41 12.92
N LEU A 516 -4.27 8.53 13.65
CA LEU A 516 -3.65 9.80 14.04
C LEU A 516 -2.44 10.02 13.12
N THR A 517 -2.43 11.12 12.39
CA THR A 517 -1.26 11.55 11.62
C THR A 517 -0.34 12.37 12.52
N ILE A 518 0.95 12.07 12.49
CA ILE A 518 2.03 12.81 13.14
C ILE A 518 2.91 13.38 12.02
N LEU A 519 3.04 14.70 11.94
CA LEU A 519 3.85 15.42 10.95
C LEU A 519 5.14 15.94 11.60
N GLY A 520 6.27 15.75 10.91
CA GLY A 520 7.59 16.19 11.33
C GLY A 520 8.14 17.34 10.48
N ARG A 521 9.36 17.78 10.82
CA ARG A 521 10.17 18.69 9.98
C ARG A 521 10.76 17.93 8.79
N GLY A 522 11.06 18.62 7.70
CA GLY A 522 11.77 18.00 6.58
C GLY A 522 13.09 17.36 7.06
N HIS A 523 13.32 16.12 6.65
CA HIS A 523 14.50 15.31 6.97
C HIS A 523 14.76 15.03 8.48
N ASP A 524 13.80 15.28 9.38
CA ASP A 524 13.83 14.90 10.81
C ASP A 524 13.08 13.58 11.08
N ASP A 525 13.08 12.67 10.10
CA ASP A 525 12.29 11.44 10.07
C ASP A 525 12.61 10.49 11.24
N VAL A 526 13.86 10.43 11.70
CA VAL A 526 14.27 9.57 12.83
C VAL A 526 13.56 9.98 14.11
N ARG A 527 13.45 11.28 14.38
CA ARG A 527 12.72 11.79 15.54
C ARG A 527 11.22 11.56 15.39
N LEU A 528 10.69 11.72 14.18
CA LEU A 528 9.29 11.45 13.88
C LEU A 528 8.93 9.98 14.13
N LEU A 529 9.73 9.03 13.65
CA LEU A 529 9.54 7.60 13.85
C LEU A 529 9.66 7.20 15.34
N ARG A 530 10.60 7.80 16.07
CA ARG A 530 10.71 7.63 17.53
C ARG A 530 9.45 8.13 18.24
N LEU A 531 8.94 9.29 17.84
CA LEU A 531 7.70 9.84 18.39
C LEU A 531 6.51 8.92 18.10
N ALA A 532 6.38 8.41 16.87
CA ALA A 532 5.32 7.48 16.52
C ALA A 532 5.37 6.19 17.35
N SER A 533 6.56 5.62 17.57
CA SER A 533 6.75 4.47 18.45
C SER A 533 6.31 4.78 19.89
N ALA A 534 6.67 5.95 20.43
CA ALA A 534 6.23 6.38 21.76
C ALA A 534 4.71 6.61 21.86
N VAL A 535 4.08 7.15 20.81
CA VAL A 535 2.63 7.34 20.73
C VAL A 535 1.89 6.00 20.71
N GLU A 536 2.35 5.04 19.90
CA GLU A 536 1.80 3.68 19.88
C GLU A 536 1.95 3.00 21.25
N ALA A 537 3.10 3.18 21.91
CA ALA A 537 3.38 2.59 23.22
C ALA A 537 2.48 3.10 24.38
N THR A 538 1.77 4.21 24.21
CA THR A 538 0.81 4.68 25.24
C THR A 538 -0.35 3.71 25.45
N ARG A 539 -0.81 3.05 24.39
CA ARG A 539 -1.95 2.14 24.38
C ARG A 539 -2.04 1.42 23.03
N HIS A 540 -2.28 0.11 23.07
CA HIS A 540 -2.65 -0.63 21.87
C HIS A 540 -4.06 -0.25 21.40
N ARG A 541 -4.17 0.32 20.19
CA ARG A 541 -5.43 0.86 19.63
C ARG A 541 -5.90 0.19 18.35
N ARG A 542 -5.05 -0.63 17.73
CA ARG A 542 -5.43 -1.43 16.57
C ARG A 542 -6.45 -2.50 16.98
N THR A 543 -7.37 -2.80 16.09
CA THR A 543 -8.32 -3.93 16.21
C THR A 543 -8.21 -4.77 14.95
N ALA A 544 -8.24 -6.10 15.08
CA ALA A 544 -8.30 -6.98 13.92
C ALA A 544 -9.65 -6.77 13.19
N PRO A 545 -9.68 -6.75 11.84
CA PRO A 545 -10.92 -6.55 11.12
C PRO A 545 -11.92 -7.70 11.37
N PRO A 546 -13.18 -7.42 11.76
CA PRO A 546 -14.16 -8.45 12.10
C PRO A 546 -14.61 -9.31 10.91
N ARG A 547 -14.46 -8.82 9.67
CA ARG A 547 -14.93 -9.56 8.47
C ARG A 547 -13.94 -10.62 7.98
N THR A 548 -12.72 -10.65 8.49
CA THR A 548 -11.65 -11.57 8.05
C THR A 548 -11.04 -12.32 9.24
N PRO A 549 -11.83 -13.12 9.99
CA PRO A 549 -11.36 -13.83 11.16
C PRO A 549 -10.21 -14.81 10.82
N ALA A 550 -9.56 -15.33 11.86
CA ALA A 550 -8.57 -16.40 11.69
C ALA A 550 -9.23 -17.65 11.10
N LEU A 551 -8.57 -18.24 10.11
CA LEU A 551 -8.90 -19.58 9.62
C LEU A 551 -8.12 -20.61 10.46
N PRO A 552 -8.60 -21.86 10.62
CA PRO A 552 -7.86 -22.89 11.34
C PRO A 552 -6.43 -23.04 10.78
N PRO A 553 -5.36 -22.89 11.58
CA PRO A 553 -4.00 -22.90 11.07
C PRO A 553 -3.64 -24.22 10.37
N ILE A 554 -2.77 -24.12 9.37
CA ILE A 554 -2.11 -25.22 8.73
C ILE A 554 -1.14 -25.85 9.73
N ALA A 555 -1.56 -26.94 10.36
CA ALA A 555 -0.69 -27.72 11.24
C ALA A 555 0.39 -28.44 10.41
N LEU A 556 1.65 -28.20 10.79
CA LEU A 556 2.80 -28.97 10.32
C LEU A 556 3.41 -29.70 11.52
N PRO A 557 3.72 -31.01 11.42
CA PRO A 557 4.48 -31.71 12.46
C PRO A 557 5.82 -31.00 12.78
N ALA A 558 6.22 -30.91 14.04
CA ALA A 558 7.49 -30.27 14.41
C ALA A 558 8.67 -31.23 14.14
N GLU A 559 9.23 -31.20 12.93
CA GLU A 559 10.46 -31.93 12.58
C GLU A 559 11.29 -31.08 11.62
N ALA A 560 12.60 -30.97 11.89
CA ALA A 560 13.52 -30.18 11.09
C ALA A 560 13.70 -30.77 9.69
N ALA A 561 13.68 -29.91 8.67
CA ALA A 561 13.92 -30.32 7.29
C ALA A 561 15.40 -30.69 7.07
N ALA A 562 15.65 -31.77 6.34
CA ALA A 562 16.98 -32.09 5.84
C ALA A 562 17.44 -31.07 4.79
N GLY A 563 18.75 -30.78 4.74
CA GLY A 563 19.35 -29.95 3.69
C GLY A 563 19.30 -30.63 2.31
N GLY A 564 19.23 -29.83 1.24
CA GLY A 564 19.21 -30.31 -0.14
C GLY A 564 18.22 -29.56 -1.04
N MET A 565 18.05 -30.02 -2.28
CA MET A 565 17.14 -29.41 -3.25
C MET A 565 15.68 -29.47 -2.77
N ALA A 566 14.92 -28.38 -2.85
CA ALA A 566 13.52 -28.39 -2.46
C ALA A 566 12.68 -29.28 -3.40
N PRO A 567 11.71 -30.05 -2.90
CA PRO A 567 10.76 -30.76 -3.76
C PRO A 567 9.95 -29.76 -4.58
N ARG A 568 9.50 -30.16 -5.77
CA ARG A 568 8.62 -29.32 -6.60
C ARG A 568 7.21 -29.88 -6.61
N CYS A 569 6.27 -29.07 -6.13
CA CYS A 569 4.83 -29.38 -6.16
C CYS A 569 4.24 -28.93 -7.50
N VAL A 570 3.40 -29.77 -8.10
CA VAL A 570 2.66 -29.46 -9.33
C VAL A 570 1.18 -29.72 -9.09
N ILE A 571 0.34 -28.79 -9.53
CA ILE A 571 -1.12 -28.94 -9.55
C ILE A 571 -1.56 -29.02 -11.01
N THR A 572 -2.28 -30.08 -11.35
CA THR A 572 -2.99 -30.21 -12.62
C THR A 572 -4.48 -30.13 -12.36
N VAL A 573 -5.18 -29.34 -13.16
CA VAL A 573 -6.63 -29.14 -13.06
C VAL A 573 -7.28 -29.52 -14.38
N GLU A 574 -8.30 -30.37 -14.30
CA GLU A 574 -9.18 -30.69 -15.43
C GLU A 574 -10.57 -30.13 -15.13
N GLU A 575 -11.08 -29.31 -16.04
CA GLU A 575 -12.36 -28.61 -15.92
C GLU A 575 -13.35 -29.16 -16.93
N SER A 576 -14.60 -29.37 -16.49
CA SER A 576 -15.72 -29.68 -17.37
C SER A 576 -16.93 -28.84 -17.01
N ASP A 577 -17.46 -28.10 -17.98
CA ASP A 577 -18.69 -27.30 -17.86
C ASP A 577 -19.89 -28.22 -17.63
N LEU A 578 -20.69 -27.92 -16.60
CA LEU A 578 -21.90 -28.67 -16.26
C LEU A 578 -23.17 -28.08 -16.88
N GLY A 579 -23.08 -26.91 -17.55
CA GLY A 579 -24.16 -26.29 -18.31
C GLY A 579 -25.21 -25.53 -17.47
N ASP A 580 -25.07 -25.51 -16.15
CA ASP A 580 -25.93 -24.82 -15.18
C ASP A 580 -25.26 -23.62 -14.50
N GLY A 581 -24.11 -23.19 -15.01
CA GLY A 581 -23.28 -22.15 -14.38
C GLY A 581 -22.30 -22.70 -13.35
N ASP A 582 -22.19 -24.02 -13.22
CA ASP A 582 -21.16 -24.73 -12.47
C ASP A 582 -20.15 -25.44 -13.37
N CYS A 583 -19.01 -25.74 -12.77
CA CYS A 583 -17.81 -26.28 -13.39
C CYS A 583 -17.32 -27.42 -12.48
N ALA A 584 -17.33 -28.65 -12.98
CA ALA A 584 -16.72 -29.77 -12.28
C ALA A 584 -15.20 -29.71 -12.46
N VAL A 585 -14.49 -29.86 -11.35
CA VAL A 585 -13.04 -29.69 -11.28
C VAL A 585 -12.41 -30.94 -10.68
N ALA A 586 -11.59 -31.63 -11.47
CA ALA A 586 -10.72 -32.69 -10.99
C ALA A 586 -9.31 -32.14 -10.79
N ILE A 587 -8.76 -32.33 -9.59
CA ILE A 587 -7.49 -31.77 -9.16
C ILE A 587 -6.52 -32.90 -8.87
N THR A 588 -5.34 -32.84 -9.48
CA THR A 588 -4.22 -33.73 -9.19
C THR A 588 -3.05 -32.93 -8.62
N VAL A 589 -2.55 -33.34 -7.46
CA VAL A 589 -1.34 -32.80 -6.83
C VAL A 589 -0.26 -33.87 -6.89
N ALA A 590 0.89 -33.51 -7.46
CA ALA A 590 2.03 -34.40 -7.63
C ALA A 590 3.33 -33.72 -7.20
N VAL A 591 4.35 -34.54 -6.93
CA VAL A 591 5.68 -34.10 -6.55
C VAL A 591 6.68 -34.57 -7.60
N GLU A 592 7.44 -33.64 -8.16
CA GLU A 592 8.52 -33.99 -9.08
C GLU A 592 9.78 -34.41 -8.30
N GLY A 593 10.42 -35.48 -8.76
CA GLY A 593 11.64 -36.04 -8.15
C GLY A 593 11.40 -37.20 -7.18
N MET A 594 12.49 -37.87 -6.76
CA MET A 594 12.41 -38.96 -5.78
C MET A 594 12.33 -38.42 -4.35
N HIS A 595 11.19 -37.78 -4.02
CA HIS A 595 10.91 -37.21 -2.70
C HIS A 595 9.66 -37.87 -2.10
N PRO A 596 9.81 -38.94 -1.28
CA PRO A 596 8.67 -39.62 -0.67
C PRO A 596 7.80 -38.66 0.14
N VAL A 597 6.51 -38.61 -0.17
CA VAL A 597 5.57 -37.65 0.43
C VAL A 597 5.02 -38.18 1.74
N ALA A 598 5.17 -37.42 2.83
CA ALA A 598 4.58 -37.74 4.12
C ALA A 598 3.10 -37.37 4.14
N ASN A 599 2.77 -36.14 3.75
CA ASN A 599 1.40 -35.66 3.65
C ASN A 599 1.25 -34.58 2.56
N ALA A 600 0.00 -34.36 2.15
CA ALA A 600 -0.41 -33.29 1.26
C ALA A 600 -1.72 -32.69 1.79
N ARG A 601 -1.90 -31.40 1.57
CA ARG A 601 -3.13 -30.64 1.87
C ARG A 601 -3.49 -29.83 0.65
N LEU A 602 -4.78 -29.72 0.37
CA LEU A 602 -5.31 -29.03 -0.79
C LEU A 602 -6.47 -28.15 -0.33
N TYR A 603 -6.44 -26.88 -0.74
CA TYR A 603 -7.45 -25.90 -0.43
C TYR A 603 -8.06 -25.33 -1.70
N VAL A 604 -9.35 -25.08 -1.70
CA VAL A 604 -10.06 -24.34 -2.75
C VAL A 604 -10.87 -23.24 -2.08
N ASP A 605 -10.64 -21.99 -2.46
CA ASP A 605 -11.28 -20.81 -1.86
C ASP A 605 -11.21 -20.77 -0.33
N GLY A 606 -10.12 -21.31 0.23
CA GLY A 606 -9.87 -21.34 1.67
C GLY A 606 -10.24 -22.65 2.38
N ASP A 607 -11.13 -23.43 1.77
CA ASP A 607 -11.67 -24.67 2.35
C ASP A 607 -10.80 -25.88 1.99
N GLU A 608 -10.55 -26.75 2.96
CA GLU A 608 -9.73 -27.95 2.76
C GLU A 608 -10.53 -29.08 2.10
N LEU A 609 -9.93 -29.70 1.08
CA LEU A 609 -10.49 -30.88 0.43
C LEU A 609 -9.90 -32.18 0.98
N THR A 610 -10.72 -33.22 1.03
CA THR A 610 -10.25 -34.58 1.31
C THR A 610 -9.55 -35.16 0.08
N LEU A 611 -8.31 -35.62 0.28
CA LEU A 611 -7.47 -36.17 -0.79
C LEU A 611 -7.50 -37.70 -0.82
N THR A 612 -7.53 -38.28 -2.02
CA THR A 612 -7.26 -39.70 -2.25
C THR A 612 -5.79 -39.86 -2.66
N ARG A 613 -5.05 -40.77 -2.02
CA ARG A 613 -3.62 -41.00 -2.28
C ARG A 613 -3.40 -42.26 -3.12
N ALA A 614 -2.59 -42.13 -4.19
CA ALA A 614 -2.07 -43.23 -4.98
C ALA A 614 -0.56 -43.03 -5.20
N GLY A 615 0.27 -43.69 -4.39
CA GLY A 615 1.72 -43.46 -4.38
C GLY A 615 2.06 -42.06 -3.83
N ASP A 616 2.78 -41.27 -4.61
CA ASP A 616 3.11 -39.86 -4.31
C ASP A 616 2.21 -38.86 -5.06
N THR A 617 1.13 -39.35 -5.65
CA THR A 617 0.09 -38.55 -6.30
C THR A 617 -1.16 -38.48 -5.43
N PHE A 618 -1.75 -37.29 -5.33
CA PHE A 618 -2.96 -37.02 -4.56
C PHE A 618 -4.03 -36.44 -5.48
N THR A 619 -5.27 -36.90 -5.34
CA THR A 619 -6.38 -36.43 -6.17
C THR A 619 -7.57 -35.99 -5.33
N ALA A 620 -8.30 -34.99 -5.82
CA ALA A 620 -9.59 -34.57 -5.32
C ALA A 620 -10.49 -34.15 -6.48
N ALA A 621 -11.79 -34.12 -6.24
CA ALA A 621 -12.76 -33.55 -7.16
C ALA A 621 -13.72 -32.67 -6.37
N THR A 622 -14.15 -31.57 -6.98
CA THR A 622 -15.15 -30.65 -6.42
C THR A 622 -15.94 -29.98 -7.54
N THR A 623 -17.03 -29.31 -7.19
CA THR A 623 -17.84 -28.50 -8.10
C THR A 623 -17.73 -27.05 -7.69
N LEU A 624 -17.38 -26.18 -8.64
CA LEU A 624 -17.19 -24.75 -8.44
C LEU A 624 -18.14 -23.96 -9.34
N ARG A 625 -18.45 -22.72 -8.96
CA ARG A 625 -19.18 -21.82 -9.86
C ARG A 625 -18.29 -21.42 -11.04
N ALA A 626 -18.82 -21.54 -12.25
CA ALA A 626 -18.17 -21.07 -13.46
C ALA A 626 -17.97 -19.54 -13.44
N ALA A 627 -16.89 -19.04 -14.05
CA ALA A 627 -16.61 -17.60 -14.11
C ALA A 627 -17.80 -16.77 -14.63
N ALA A 628 -18.53 -17.28 -15.63
CA ALA A 628 -19.67 -16.59 -16.23
C ALA A 628 -20.85 -16.38 -15.25
N SER A 629 -20.94 -17.18 -14.17
CA SER A 629 -21.96 -17.06 -13.14
C SER A 629 -21.49 -16.25 -11.92
N ARG A 630 -20.24 -15.77 -11.91
CA ARG A 630 -19.67 -14.94 -10.84
C ARG A 630 -19.90 -13.44 -11.11
N PRO A 631 -20.14 -12.63 -10.07
CA PRO A 631 -20.10 -11.18 -10.20
C PRO A 631 -18.74 -10.73 -10.72
N ARG A 632 -18.74 -9.87 -11.76
CA ARG A 632 -17.51 -9.26 -12.26
C ARG A 632 -17.05 -8.18 -11.29
N HIS A 633 -15.76 -8.20 -10.95
CA HIS A 633 -15.11 -7.14 -10.17
C HIS A 633 -14.76 -5.92 -11.03
N SER A 634 -14.67 -6.10 -12.36
CA SER A 634 -14.26 -5.10 -13.33
C SER A 634 -15.01 -5.30 -14.65
N VAL A 635 -15.26 -4.21 -15.37
CA VAL A 635 -15.84 -4.28 -16.74
C VAL A 635 -14.78 -4.58 -17.81
N TRP A 636 -13.49 -4.44 -17.47
CA TRP A 636 -12.36 -4.63 -18.38
C TRP A 636 -11.68 -6.01 -18.24
N ARG A 637 -12.11 -6.82 -17.26
CA ARG A 637 -11.57 -8.16 -17.00
C ARG A 637 -12.68 -9.17 -16.76
N GLU A 638 -12.41 -10.42 -17.10
CA GLU A 638 -13.24 -11.55 -16.69
C GLU A 638 -13.15 -11.79 -15.18
N ALA A 639 -14.10 -12.54 -14.63
CA ALA A 639 -14.11 -12.85 -13.20
C ALA A 639 -12.94 -13.78 -12.81
N TYR A 640 -12.38 -13.56 -11.61
CA TYR A 640 -11.37 -14.46 -11.05
C TYR A 640 -11.94 -15.86 -10.89
N GLY A 641 -11.12 -16.86 -11.22
CA GLY A 641 -11.39 -18.25 -10.90
C GLY A 641 -11.27 -18.51 -9.40
N SER A 642 -11.72 -19.69 -8.97
CA SER A 642 -11.43 -20.17 -7.61
C SER A 642 -9.94 -20.39 -7.45
N LEU A 643 -9.38 -19.98 -6.31
CA LEU A 643 -7.96 -20.13 -6.01
C LEU A 643 -7.72 -21.47 -5.33
N ILE A 644 -6.87 -22.28 -5.95
CA ILE A 644 -6.48 -23.61 -5.48
C ILE A 644 -5.05 -23.53 -4.94
N VAL A 645 -4.84 -23.94 -3.69
CA VAL A 645 -3.53 -23.94 -3.02
C VAL A 645 -3.21 -25.33 -2.52
N ALA A 646 -2.07 -25.88 -2.94
CA ALA A 646 -1.57 -27.15 -2.45
C ALA A 646 -0.32 -26.93 -1.58
N LEU A 647 -0.23 -27.69 -0.50
CA LEU A 647 0.94 -27.76 0.36
C LEU A 647 1.30 -29.23 0.58
N ILE A 648 2.53 -29.59 0.29
CA ILE A 648 3.06 -30.93 0.50
C ILE A 648 4.19 -30.90 1.52
N ARG A 649 4.35 -32.01 2.23
CA ARG A 649 5.51 -32.28 3.06
C ARG A 649 6.07 -33.65 2.75
N THR A 650 7.38 -33.71 2.65
CA THR A 650 8.15 -34.94 2.43
C THR A 650 8.54 -35.59 3.75
N HIS A 651 8.92 -36.87 3.72
CA HIS A 651 9.34 -37.63 4.90
C HIS A 651 10.62 -37.10 5.58
N ASP A 652 11.43 -36.32 4.88
CA ASP A 652 12.63 -35.67 5.44
C ASP A 652 12.37 -34.22 5.89
N GLY A 653 11.10 -33.84 6.04
CA GLY A 653 10.69 -32.57 6.63
C GLY A 653 10.64 -31.39 5.65
N ARG A 654 11.05 -31.54 4.38
CA ARG A 654 10.95 -30.45 3.38
C ARG A 654 9.50 -30.21 2.96
N THR A 655 9.17 -28.94 2.79
CA THR A 655 7.86 -28.47 2.30
C THR A 655 7.96 -27.92 0.89
N ALA A 656 6.91 -28.12 0.10
CA ALA A 656 6.70 -27.39 -1.15
C ALA A 656 5.24 -27.05 -1.31
N GLY A 657 4.95 -26.02 -2.09
CA GLY A 657 3.60 -25.62 -2.39
C GLY A 657 3.47 -25.17 -3.82
N ALA A 658 2.23 -25.09 -4.27
CA ALA A 658 1.85 -24.58 -5.57
C ALA A 658 0.46 -23.94 -5.45
N TRP A 659 0.16 -23.02 -6.36
CA TRP A 659 -1.19 -22.51 -6.53
C TRP A 659 -1.57 -22.51 -8.00
N THR A 660 -2.86 -22.57 -8.28
CA THR A 660 -3.45 -22.37 -9.60
C THR A 660 -4.87 -21.83 -9.43
N THR A 661 -5.51 -21.43 -10.52
CA THR A 661 -6.93 -21.10 -10.52
C THR A 661 -7.73 -22.10 -11.34
N ALA A 662 -9.02 -22.21 -11.04
CA ALA A 662 -9.97 -22.98 -11.82
C ALA A 662 -11.23 -22.18 -12.16
N CYS A 663 -11.82 -22.46 -13.31
CA CYS A 663 -13.11 -21.93 -13.76
C CYS A 663 -13.15 -20.39 -13.79
N GLY A 664 -12.07 -19.75 -14.23
CA GLY A 664 -11.92 -18.30 -14.37
C GLY A 664 -10.46 -17.86 -14.55
N ILE A 665 -10.21 -16.55 -14.58
CA ILE A 665 -8.84 -16.03 -14.76
C ILE A 665 -8.04 -16.06 -13.45
N ALA A 666 -6.71 -16.08 -13.60
CA ALA A 666 -5.75 -16.03 -12.50
C ALA A 666 -5.64 -14.67 -11.82
#